data_AF-A0A7C6AS57-F1
#
_entry.id   AF-A0A7C6AS57-F1
#
_cell.length_a   1.000
_cell.length_b   1.000
_cell.length_c   1.000
_cell.angle_alpha   90.00
_cell.angle_beta   90.00
_cell.angle_gamma   90.00
#
_symmetry.space_group_name_H-M   'P 1'
#
loop_
_entity.id
_entity.type
_entity.pdbx_description
1 polymer ?
#
loop_
_entity_poly.entity_id
_entity_poly.type
_entity_poly.pdbx_seq_one_letter_code
_entity_poly.pdbx_strand_id
1 'polypeptide(L)'
;MTIDRRKLERILPLVAKPGRYIGGELNSVIKEGPAVDVRVALVFPDLYELGMSYLGYQILYHILNREEWIAAERVYAPWVDMERWMRLEGIPLYSLETKRPLAEFEVVGFTLQYELHYTNILNLLDLAGIPLRSSERRGLFPLVVAGGPNAFNPEPLAPFIDVFLIGDAEESFLEVLRLVRIAKHEEYSRDALLKELASLRGVYVPSLYAEIRDPDGRFQSLGPLEVGVPSIIEARQVTRLRAEYYSPRPLVPLIEATHDRLSVEIMRGCTRGCRFCNAGILYRPVRERPAPEVVEHIRQALDNTGHEEVSLVSLSTSDYSQLPQLLASLSPCLEQRMVNLSFPSMRPETFTPEIASYARNVRKSGLTFAPEAGTERLRAVINKMNTNEDLLRAIDLAFREGWDLVKLYFMIGLPTETEEDLQGIVDLIGEVVRLGKRHGGDRRIHVSVSPFVPKPHTPFQWERQLGPEETRERLRFLLDRVRWPSVKLSWREPEVCQVEGLLARGDRRVAEVIEAAWRRGAVHEAWSECFRFELWAEALAQCGLSFEEYTRARKVREPLPWQHISKGVSRRFLERERAKALRGEPTPDCKNGLCNACGLMDEEVCRRIIARSRKGAKELGTASAAGIDASGLARPRVGLYGRERRKIKDVMPPANAVFRIRYARGEAMRFVGHLDTIRALERAFRRAGIPLAYTHGFNPRPKISWGPALPLGVTSEAEYLDVTVESHSVGDLAERLRPYLPEGLEIRAVTRLVGKPASLSAVVDRIAYEVTFERPLDPRRLGQQILEFLARSEVRVERRKSEDEREVEVKQVDIRPFVESIETVGNGKGVRIVLKVKEGRTARIHEVLQELLRQEREEVLRHRIHRTGVYVSQGHRLLSPMEL
;
A
#
# COMPACT_ATOMS: atom_id res chain seq x y z
N MET A 1 10.35 4.89 27.69
CA MET A 1 11.25 5.98 27.29
C MET A 1 10.99 6.29 25.82
N THR A 2 11.37 7.47 25.36
CA THR A 2 11.32 7.85 23.94
C THR A 2 12.74 8.06 23.43
N ILE A 3 12.99 7.85 22.15
CA ILE A 3 14.29 8.18 21.55
C ILE A 3 14.64 9.67 21.73
N ASP A 4 15.93 10.00 21.60
CA ASP A 4 16.39 11.38 21.59
C ASP A 4 15.91 12.09 20.31
N ARG A 5 14.86 12.91 20.46
CA ARG A 5 14.27 13.68 19.35
C ARG A 5 15.26 14.67 18.72
N ARG A 6 16.26 15.16 19.46
CA ARG A 6 17.25 16.09 18.90
C ARG A 6 18.15 15.40 17.89
N LYS A 7 18.57 14.16 18.17
CA LYS A 7 19.32 13.34 17.20
C LYS A 7 18.49 13.07 15.96
N LEU A 8 17.22 12.69 16.14
CA LEU A 8 16.31 12.46 15.02
C LEU A 8 16.13 13.72 14.16
N GLU A 9 15.84 14.87 14.77
CA GLU A 9 15.68 16.15 14.05
C GLU A 9 16.91 16.56 13.24
N ARG A 10 18.11 16.14 13.66
CA ARG A 10 19.36 16.42 12.96
C ARG A 10 19.57 15.55 11.71
N ILE A 11 19.04 14.33 11.70
CA ILE A 11 19.20 13.40 10.56
C ILE A 11 18.06 13.48 9.55
N LEU A 12 16.85 13.88 9.96
CA LEU A 12 15.69 13.98 9.05
C LEU A 12 15.95 14.87 7.80
N PRO A 13 16.66 16.02 7.88
CA PRO A 13 16.97 16.79 6.69
C PRO A 13 17.90 16.07 5.69
N LEU A 14 18.61 15.02 6.13
CA LEU A 14 19.66 14.34 5.38
C LEU A 14 19.17 13.09 4.61
N VAL A 15 17.89 12.72 4.78
CA VAL A 15 17.29 11.55 4.14
C VAL A 15 16.33 11.95 3.02
N ALA A 16 16.10 11.08 2.05
CA ALA A 16 15.35 11.38 0.83
C ALA A 16 13.86 11.66 1.10
N LYS A 17 13.22 10.87 1.98
CA LYS A 17 11.80 11.03 2.34
C LYS A 17 11.59 11.08 3.86
N PRO A 18 11.90 12.21 4.53
CA PRO A 18 11.79 12.32 5.98
C PRO A 18 10.37 12.19 6.53
N GLY A 19 9.36 12.51 5.72
CA GLY A 19 7.95 12.37 6.11
C GLY A 19 7.54 10.95 6.52
N ARG A 20 8.30 9.91 6.14
CA ARG A 20 8.09 8.52 6.57
C ARG A 20 8.26 8.31 8.08
N TYR A 21 8.98 9.21 8.74
CA TYR A 21 9.53 8.98 10.08
C TYR A 21 8.92 9.90 11.15
N ILE A 22 8.15 10.92 10.74
CA ILE A 22 7.68 11.98 11.64
C ILE A 22 6.39 11.62 12.40
N GLY A 23 5.53 10.74 11.89
CA GLY A 23 4.21 10.47 12.49
C GLY A 23 3.28 11.68 12.45
N GLY A 24 2.20 11.68 13.23
CA GLY A 24 1.23 12.79 13.29
C GLY A 24 0.07 12.68 12.30
N GLU A 25 -0.18 11.46 11.80
CA GLU A 25 -1.31 11.18 10.92
C GLU A 25 -2.64 11.45 11.60
N LEU A 26 -3.59 11.97 10.84
CA LEU A 26 -4.95 12.14 11.33
C LEU A 26 -5.55 10.77 11.66
N ASN A 27 -6.29 10.73 12.76
CA ASN A 27 -6.88 9.53 13.36
C ASN A 27 -5.87 8.55 13.97
N SER A 28 -4.61 8.96 14.15
CA SER A 28 -3.67 8.21 15.00
C SER A 28 -4.15 8.21 16.45
N VAL A 29 -3.98 7.06 17.11
CA VAL A 29 -4.34 6.84 18.51
C VAL A 29 -3.07 6.81 19.33
N ILE A 30 -2.98 7.68 20.33
CA ILE A 30 -1.90 7.71 21.31
C ILE A 30 -2.49 7.43 22.68
N LYS A 31 -1.99 6.39 23.35
CA LYS A 31 -2.39 6.01 24.71
C LYS A 31 -1.17 5.99 25.62
N GLU A 32 -1.28 6.73 26.72
CA GLU A 32 -0.26 6.84 27.75
C GLU A 32 -0.91 6.77 29.14
N GLY A 33 -0.11 6.44 30.15
CA GLY A 33 -0.54 6.40 31.54
C GLY A 33 -0.86 5.00 32.08
N PRO A 34 -1.35 4.92 33.34
CA PRO A 34 -1.46 3.67 34.10
C PRO A 34 -2.56 2.73 33.61
N ALA A 35 -3.47 3.20 32.75
CA ALA A 35 -4.50 2.36 32.15
C ALA A 35 -3.94 1.40 31.08
N VAL A 36 -2.75 1.69 30.53
CA VAL A 36 -2.10 0.87 29.49
C VAL A 36 -1.28 -0.24 30.14
N ASP A 37 -1.79 -1.47 30.07
CA ASP A 37 -1.11 -2.65 30.63
C ASP A 37 -0.16 -3.31 29.63
N VAL A 38 -0.51 -3.30 28.33
CA VAL A 38 0.25 -3.96 27.27
C VAL A 38 0.48 -3.00 26.10
N ARG A 39 1.74 -2.82 25.71
CA ARG A 39 2.15 -2.08 24.52
C ARG A 39 2.53 -3.05 23.42
N VAL A 40 1.98 -2.80 22.24
CA VAL A 40 2.20 -3.65 21.07
C VAL A 40 2.74 -2.80 19.93
N ALA A 41 3.90 -3.18 19.40
CA ALA A 41 4.39 -2.63 18.15
C ALA A 41 3.88 -3.49 16.99
N LEU A 42 3.02 -2.92 16.14
CA LEU A 42 2.66 -3.50 14.86
C LEU A 42 3.74 -3.12 13.84
N VAL A 43 4.47 -4.11 13.33
CA VAL A 43 5.58 -3.90 12.41
C VAL A 43 5.20 -4.34 11.00
N PHE A 44 5.25 -3.41 10.07
CA PHE A 44 5.23 -3.72 8.64
C PHE A 44 6.69 -3.83 8.16
N PRO A 45 7.17 -5.00 7.70
CA PRO A 45 8.58 -5.24 7.38
C PRO A 45 9.00 -4.65 6.02
N ASP A 46 8.50 -3.46 5.69
CA ASP A 46 8.83 -2.67 4.50
C ASP A 46 8.47 -1.20 4.75
N LEU A 47 8.60 -0.36 3.73
CA LEU A 47 8.40 1.08 3.79
C LEU A 47 6.98 1.50 4.21
N TYR A 48 6.93 2.68 4.81
CA TYR A 48 5.72 3.35 5.27
C TYR A 48 4.61 3.42 4.21
N GLU A 49 4.93 3.85 2.98
CA GLU A 49 3.93 4.06 1.92
C GLU A 49 3.19 2.77 1.55
N LEU A 50 3.87 1.62 1.62
CA LEU A 50 3.30 0.31 1.35
C LEU A 50 2.45 -0.17 2.53
N GLY A 51 2.98 -0.10 3.74
CA GLY A 51 2.27 -0.57 4.92
C GLY A 51 1.05 0.27 5.26
N MET A 52 1.05 1.58 4.97
CA MET A 52 -0.14 2.43 5.09
C MET A 52 -1.29 2.02 4.16
N SER A 53 -0.97 1.46 2.99
CA SER A 53 -1.97 0.97 2.05
C SER A 53 -2.51 -0.42 2.39
N TYR A 54 -1.93 -1.12 3.37
CA TYR A 54 -2.30 -2.50 3.70
C TYR A 54 -3.43 -2.58 4.74
N LEU A 55 -4.61 -3.05 4.31
CA LEU A 55 -5.83 -3.04 5.12
C LEU A 55 -5.77 -3.95 6.35
N GLY A 56 -5.15 -5.14 6.26
CA GLY A 56 -5.07 -6.06 7.41
C GLY A 56 -4.34 -5.44 8.61
N TYR A 57 -3.30 -4.65 8.34
CA TYR A 57 -2.56 -3.90 9.36
C TYR A 57 -3.40 -2.79 9.99
N GLN A 58 -4.21 -2.09 9.18
CA GLN A 58 -5.16 -1.07 9.66
C GLN A 58 -6.28 -1.67 10.53
N ILE A 59 -6.79 -2.85 10.15
CA ILE A 59 -7.80 -3.60 10.93
C ILE A 59 -7.24 -3.94 12.31
N LEU A 60 -6.04 -4.52 12.38
CA LEU A 60 -5.42 -4.87 13.66
C LEU A 60 -5.12 -3.63 14.50
N TYR A 61 -4.58 -2.57 13.90
CA TYR A 61 -4.38 -1.30 14.60
C TYR A 61 -5.68 -0.77 15.22
N HIS A 62 -6.79 -0.82 14.48
CA HIS A 62 -8.09 -0.40 14.97
C HIS A 62 -8.60 -1.28 16.11
N ILE A 63 -8.60 -2.61 15.92
CA ILE A 63 -9.11 -3.56 16.91
C ILE A 63 -8.36 -3.44 18.24
N LEU A 64 -7.02 -3.44 18.19
CA LEU A 64 -6.20 -3.35 19.39
C LEU A 64 -6.37 -2.00 20.10
N ASN A 65 -6.42 -0.89 19.35
CA ASN A 65 -6.59 0.43 19.96
C ASN A 65 -8.03 0.71 20.45
N ARG A 66 -9.00 -0.18 20.24
CA ARG A 66 -10.31 -0.09 20.93
C ARG A 66 -10.27 -0.54 22.38
N GLU A 67 -9.31 -1.40 22.74
CA GLU A 67 -9.15 -1.89 24.11
C GLU A 67 -8.41 -0.85 24.95
N GLU A 68 -8.99 -0.35 26.03
CA GLU A 68 -8.39 0.72 26.85
C GLU A 68 -7.00 0.35 27.40
N TRP A 69 -6.78 -0.94 27.68
CA TRP A 69 -5.55 -1.48 28.27
C TRP A 69 -4.44 -1.81 27.26
N ILE A 70 -4.69 -1.62 25.95
CA ILE A 70 -3.71 -1.86 24.88
C ILE A 70 -3.33 -0.54 24.21
N ALA A 71 -2.03 -0.26 24.13
CA ALA A 71 -1.49 0.77 23.24
C ALA A 71 -0.79 0.10 22.05
N ALA A 72 -1.45 0.12 20.88
CA ALA A 72 -0.86 -0.42 19.65
C ALA A 72 -0.27 0.69 18.80
N GLU A 73 1.01 0.58 18.47
CA GLU A 73 1.77 1.59 17.74
C GLU A 73 2.39 1.01 16.47
N ARG A 74 2.63 1.85 15.47
CA ARG A 74 3.06 1.47 14.12
C ARG A 74 4.56 1.62 13.96
N VAL A 75 5.18 0.63 13.32
CA VAL A 75 6.61 0.60 13.01
C VAL A 75 6.80 0.11 11.58
N TYR A 76 7.73 0.74 10.85
CA TYR A 76 8.03 0.44 9.46
C TYR A 76 9.52 0.29 9.26
N ALA A 77 9.93 -0.38 8.18
CA ALA A 77 11.35 -0.45 7.85
C ALA A 77 11.86 0.93 7.39
N PRO A 78 12.97 1.44 7.95
CA PRO A 78 13.62 2.62 7.40
C PRO A 78 14.24 2.30 6.04
N TRP A 79 14.26 3.30 5.15
CA TRP A 79 15.02 3.18 3.91
C TRP A 79 16.52 3.19 4.19
N VAL A 80 17.32 2.72 3.22
CA VAL A 80 18.77 2.49 3.38
C VAL A 80 19.55 3.73 3.87
N ASP A 81 19.12 4.92 3.46
CA ASP A 81 19.73 6.19 3.86
C ASP A 81 19.43 6.55 5.33
N MET A 82 18.18 6.40 5.75
CA MET A 82 17.75 6.61 7.13
C MET A 82 18.37 5.58 8.06
N GLU A 83 18.39 4.31 7.69
CA GLU A 83 19.00 3.26 8.49
C GLU A 83 20.48 3.55 8.74
N ARG A 84 21.23 3.93 7.69
CA ARG A 84 22.64 4.33 7.82
C ARG A 84 22.82 5.41 8.88
N TRP A 85 22.02 6.47 8.83
CA TRP A 85 22.08 7.56 9.82
C TRP A 85 21.66 7.11 11.22
N MET A 86 20.64 6.27 11.34
CA MET A 86 20.20 5.71 12.62
C MET A 86 21.32 4.91 13.29
N ARG A 87 22.00 4.03 12.53
CA ARG A 87 23.15 3.26 13.03
C ARG A 87 24.31 4.15 13.43
N LEU A 88 24.67 5.15 12.60
CA LEU A 88 25.76 6.09 12.89
C LEU A 88 25.51 6.92 14.15
N GLU A 89 24.27 7.32 14.41
CA GLU A 89 23.90 8.19 15.54
C GLU A 89 23.44 7.42 16.79
N GLY A 90 23.38 6.08 16.70
CA GLY A 90 22.88 5.21 17.76
C GLY A 90 21.40 5.46 18.08
N ILE A 91 20.57 5.65 17.06
CA ILE A 91 19.12 5.78 17.19
C ILE A 91 18.51 4.38 16.95
N PRO A 92 17.90 3.74 17.96
CA PRO A 92 17.26 2.44 17.76
C PRO A 92 16.00 2.58 16.90
N LEU A 93 15.53 1.48 16.31
CA LEU A 93 14.23 1.44 15.65
C LEU A 93 13.10 1.83 16.63
N TYR A 94 12.11 2.59 16.15
CA TYR A 94 11.08 3.21 17.00
C TYR A 94 9.69 3.27 16.35
N SER A 95 8.66 3.48 17.16
CA SER A 95 7.26 3.66 16.74
C SER A 95 6.91 5.06 16.25
N LEU A 96 5.96 5.19 15.32
CA LEU A 96 5.57 6.50 14.78
C LEU A 96 4.82 7.37 15.79
N GLU A 97 3.94 6.80 16.59
CA GLU A 97 3.04 7.48 17.52
C GLU A 97 3.82 8.19 18.63
N THR A 98 4.62 7.44 19.39
CA THR A 98 5.28 7.98 20.60
C THR A 98 6.80 8.13 20.45
N LYS A 99 7.39 7.62 19.36
CA LYS A 99 8.86 7.51 19.18
C LYS A 99 9.50 6.62 20.23
N ARG A 100 8.78 5.58 20.67
CA ARG A 100 9.26 4.59 21.64
C ARG A 100 10.17 3.58 20.94
N PRO A 101 11.35 3.26 21.50
CA PRO A 101 12.20 2.19 20.97
C PRO A 101 11.47 0.85 20.90
N LEU A 102 11.69 0.09 19.83
CA LEU A 102 10.99 -1.17 19.58
C LEU A 102 11.21 -2.22 20.67
N ALA A 103 12.40 -2.25 21.27
CA ALA A 103 12.74 -3.17 22.36
C ALA A 103 11.99 -2.91 23.68
N GLU A 104 11.30 -1.77 23.82
CA GLU A 104 10.55 -1.40 25.03
C GLU A 104 9.07 -1.80 24.99
N PHE A 105 8.61 -2.43 23.91
CA PHE A 105 7.26 -2.97 23.84
C PHE A 105 7.20 -4.35 24.52
N GLU A 106 6.05 -4.73 25.06
CA GLU A 106 5.85 -6.10 25.54
C GLU A 106 5.71 -7.09 24.38
N VAL A 107 5.14 -6.64 23.26
CA VAL A 107 4.91 -7.47 22.07
C VAL A 107 5.29 -6.74 20.79
N VAL A 108 6.01 -7.43 19.91
CA VAL A 108 6.37 -6.97 18.56
C VAL A 108 5.71 -7.89 17.54
N GLY A 109 4.72 -7.39 16.80
CA GLY A 109 3.93 -8.15 15.85
C GLY A 109 4.29 -7.85 14.39
N PHE A 110 4.91 -8.79 13.69
CA PHE A 110 5.23 -8.70 12.26
C PHE A 110 4.11 -9.22 11.36
N THR A 111 3.88 -8.53 10.24
CA THR A 111 2.99 -9.02 9.17
C THR A 111 3.79 -9.64 8.01
N LEU A 112 3.54 -10.91 7.72
CA LEU A 112 4.23 -11.74 6.73
C LEU A 112 3.45 -11.77 5.42
N GLN A 113 3.56 -10.70 4.63
CA GLN A 113 2.84 -10.55 3.36
C GLN A 113 3.60 -11.12 2.16
N TYR A 114 4.93 -11.09 2.21
CA TYR A 114 5.78 -11.45 1.09
C TYR A 114 7.11 -12.04 1.58
N GLU A 115 7.62 -13.06 0.88
CA GLU A 115 8.76 -13.85 1.32
C GLU A 115 10.05 -13.03 1.36
N LEU A 116 10.23 -12.08 0.43
CA LEU A 116 11.44 -11.24 0.39
C LEU A 116 11.54 -10.25 1.56
N HIS A 117 10.50 -10.15 2.41
CA HIS A 117 10.57 -9.35 3.63
C HIS A 117 11.29 -10.07 4.78
N TYR A 118 11.66 -11.34 4.63
CA TYR A 118 12.23 -12.13 5.74
C TYR A 118 13.57 -11.55 6.23
N THR A 119 14.42 -11.08 5.32
CA THR A 119 15.67 -10.40 5.73
C THR A 119 15.41 -9.04 6.37
N ASN A 120 14.34 -8.33 5.95
CA ASN A 120 13.92 -7.10 6.63
C ASN A 120 13.50 -7.36 8.09
N ILE A 121 12.87 -8.50 8.40
CA ILE A 121 12.54 -8.84 9.80
C ILE A 121 13.80 -8.93 10.65
N LEU A 122 14.83 -9.64 10.17
CA LEU A 122 16.12 -9.75 10.86
C LEU A 122 16.77 -8.36 11.01
N ASN A 123 16.75 -7.56 9.95
CA ASN A 123 17.32 -6.21 9.97
C ASN A 123 16.64 -5.31 11.00
N LEU A 124 15.31 -5.39 11.15
CA LEU A 124 14.56 -4.59 12.12
C LEU A 124 14.77 -5.06 13.56
N LEU A 125 14.92 -6.36 13.79
CA LEU A 125 15.29 -6.88 15.11
C LEU A 125 16.69 -6.41 15.51
N ASP A 126 17.66 -6.50 14.60
CA ASP A 126 19.03 -6.02 14.81
C ASP A 126 19.09 -4.51 15.08
N LEU A 127 18.41 -3.70 14.26
CA LEU A 127 18.34 -2.23 14.44
C LEU A 127 17.63 -1.82 15.74
N ALA A 128 16.77 -2.68 16.28
CA ALA A 128 16.13 -2.49 17.58
C ALA A 128 16.98 -2.97 18.77
N GLY A 129 18.08 -3.69 18.52
CA GLY A 129 18.86 -4.36 19.57
C GLY A 129 18.15 -5.58 20.18
N ILE A 130 17.20 -6.19 19.46
CA ILE A 130 16.51 -7.41 19.87
C ILE A 130 17.27 -8.61 19.28
N PRO A 131 17.64 -9.63 20.08
CA PRO A 131 18.29 -10.84 19.56
C PRO A 131 17.50 -11.48 18.41
N LEU A 132 18.22 -11.87 17.36
CA LEU A 132 17.62 -12.43 16.14
C LEU A 132 16.90 -13.74 16.44
N ARG A 133 17.55 -14.65 17.19
CA ARG A 133 16.98 -15.95 17.50
C ARG A 133 16.10 -15.89 18.73
N SER A 134 14.94 -16.53 18.65
CA SER A 134 13.99 -16.63 19.77
C SER A 134 14.64 -17.25 21.02
N SER A 135 15.53 -18.24 20.84
CA SER A 135 16.26 -18.91 21.94
C SER A 135 17.23 -18.00 22.72
N GLU A 136 17.61 -16.86 22.15
CA GLU A 136 18.51 -15.88 22.77
C GLU A 136 17.76 -14.77 23.53
N ARG A 137 16.43 -14.70 23.37
CA ARG A 137 15.59 -13.69 24.02
C ARG A 137 15.26 -14.11 25.44
N ARG A 138 16.00 -13.57 26.41
CA ARG A 138 15.79 -13.81 27.86
C ARG A 138 15.37 -12.54 28.59
N GLY A 139 14.65 -12.69 29.70
CA GLY A 139 14.31 -11.56 30.58
C GLY A 139 13.36 -10.54 29.93
N LEU A 140 13.86 -9.32 29.72
CA LEU A 140 13.06 -8.13 29.38
C LEU A 140 12.75 -7.94 27.88
N PHE A 141 13.15 -8.87 27.00
CA PHE A 141 12.90 -8.72 25.56
C PHE A 141 11.43 -9.00 25.18
N PRO A 142 10.88 -8.28 24.17
CA PRO A 142 9.51 -8.48 23.72
C PRO A 142 9.22 -9.92 23.30
N LEU A 143 7.95 -10.29 23.38
CA LEU A 143 7.43 -11.42 22.63
C LEU A 143 7.34 -11.05 21.15
N VAL A 144 8.08 -11.73 20.27
CA VAL A 144 8.00 -11.50 18.82
C VAL A 144 6.96 -12.44 18.22
N VAL A 145 5.90 -11.83 17.72
CA VAL A 145 4.76 -12.50 17.09
C VAL A 145 4.81 -12.24 15.58
N ALA A 146 4.43 -13.21 14.77
CA ALA A 146 4.26 -13.00 13.33
C ALA A 146 2.98 -13.62 12.80
N GLY A 147 2.34 -12.99 11.82
CA GLY A 147 1.12 -13.51 11.19
C GLY A 147 0.96 -13.00 9.77
N GLY A 148 -0.01 -13.53 9.02
CA GLY A 148 -0.23 -13.20 7.61
C GLY A 148 -0.19 -14.43 6.71
N PRO A 149 -0.39 -14.27 5.39
CA PRO A 149 -0.51 -15.40 4.46
C PRO A 149 0.72 -16.30 4.45
N ASN A 150 1.93 -15.74 4.62
CA ASN A 150 3.15 -16.54 4.60
C ASN A 150 3.39 -17.33 5.89
N ALA A 151 2.66 -17.04 6.98
CA ALA A 151 2.71 -17.84 8.21
C ALA A 151 2.19 -19.27 8.01
N PHE A 152 1.52 -19.57 6.88
CA PHE A 152 1.10 -20.92 6.53
C PHE A 152 2.26 -21.86 6.13
N ASN A 153 3.46 -21.33 5.90
CA ASN A 153 4.71 -22.08 6.05
C ASN A 153 5.65 -21.31 6.98
N PRO A 154 5.56 -21.53 8.32
CA PRO A 154 6.30 -20.75 9.29
C PRO A 154 7.76 -21.20 9.43
N GLU A 155 8.11 -22.40 8.97
CA GLU A 155 9.39 -23.06 9.28
C GLU A 155 10.65 -22.29 8.82
N PRO A 156 10.68 -21.60 7.66
CA PRO A 156 11.83 -20.77 7.30
C PRO A 156 12.14 -19.65 8.31
N LEU A 157 11.14 -19.21 9.07
CA LEU A 157 11.27 -18.16 10.09
C LEU A 157 11.19 -18.68 11.53
N ALA A 158 10.97 -19.99 11.72
CA ALA A 158 10.74 -20.59 13.03
C ALA A 158 11.83 -20.24 14.08
N PRO A 159 13.14 -20.20 13.75
CA PRO A 159 14.16 -19.81 14.72
C PRO A 159 14.11 -18.34 15.18
N PHE A 160 13.46 -17.45 14.42
CA PHE A 160 13.45 -16.01 14.67
C PHE A 160 12.17 -15.50 15.35
N ILE A 161 11.09 -16.28 15.34
CA ILE A 161 9.77 -15.86 15.81
C ILE A 161 9.36 -16.70 17.01
N ASP A 162 8.88 -16.05 18.07
CA ASP A 162 8.44 -16.76 19.28
C ASP A 162 7.06 -17.41 19.07
N VAL A 163 6.15 -16.70 18.38
CA VAL A 163 4.76 -17.13 18.19
C VAL A 163 4.27 -16.76 16.80
N PHE A 164 3.67 -17.71 16.09
CA PHE A 164 2.95 -17.46 14.85
C PHE A 164 1.43 -17.45 15.07
N LEU A 165 0.77 -16.45 14.50
CA LEU A 165 -0.68 -16.40 14.34
C LEU A 165 -1.06 -16.91 12.96
N ILE A 166 -1.71 -18.07 12.92
CA ILE A 166 -2.12 -18.75 11.69
C ILE A 166 -3.58 -18.43 11.38
N GLY A 167 -3.81 -17.75 10.25
CA GLY A 167 -5.15 -17.39 9.78
C GLY A 167 -5.56 -15.96 10.15
N ASP A 168 -6.84 -15.78 10.44
CA ASP A 168 -7.43 -14.48 10.79
C ASP A 168 -7.02 -14.09 12.22
N ALA A 169 -6.50 -12.86 12.39
CA ALA A 169 -5.88 -12.39 13.64
C ALA A 169 -6.76 -11.44 14.47
N GLU A 170 -7.94 -11.06 13.95
CA GLU A 170 -8.86 -10.10 14.58
C GLU A 170 -9.28 -10.51 16.00
N GLU A 171 -9.44 -11.81 16.24
CA GLU A 171 -9.81 -12.36 17.56
C GLU A 171 -8.59 -12.97 18.27
N SER A 172 -7.77 -13.77 17.57
CA SER A 172 -6.66 -14.52 18.19
C SER A 172 -5.55 -13.62 18.72
N PHE A 173 -5.29 -12.46 18.10
CA PHE A 173 -4.26 -11.56 18.62
C PHE A 173 -4.69 -10.96 19.97
N LEU A 174 -5.96 -10.61 20.13
CA LEU A 174 -6.48 -10.15 21.42
C LEU A 174 -6.37 -11.21 22.51
N GLU A 175 -6.63 -12.48 22.18
CA GLU A 175 -6.46 -13.60 23.13
C GLU A 175 -5.00 -13.75 23.57
N VAL A 176 -4.06 -13.68 22.62
CA VAL A 176 -2.61 -13.68 22.92
C VAL A 176 -2.25 -12.52 23.86
N LEU A 177 -2.72 -11.30 23.57
CA LEU A 177 -2.40 -10.13 24.38
C LEU A 177 -3.04 -10.20 25.78
N ARG A 178 -4.21 -10.84 25.93
CA ARG A 178 -4.80 -11.11 27.24
C ARG A 178 -3.94 -12.05 28.06
N LEU A 179 -3.40 -13.12 27.45
CA LEU A 179 -2.46 -14.01 28.14
C LEU A 179 -1.15 -13.31 28.49
N VAL A 180 -0.62 -12.46 27.61
CA VAL A 180 0.55 -11.60 27.93
C VAL A 180 0.25 -10.69 29.12
N ARG A 181 -0.94 -10.07 29.18
CA ARG A 181 -1.37 -9.25 30.31
C ARG A 181 -1.43 -10.06 31.61
N ILE A 182 -2.03 -11.25 31.59
CA ILE A 182 -2.10 -12.14 32.76
C ILE A 182 -0.70 -12.54 33.21
N ALA A 183 0.14 -13.02 32.28
CA ALA A 183 1.52 -13.41 32.55
C ALA A 183 2.35 -12.26 33.16
N LYS A 184 2.09 -11.02 32.76
CA LYS A 184 2.75 -9.83 33.33
C LYS A 184 2.31 -9.57 34.78
N HIS A 185 1.03 -9.76 35.11
CA HIS A 185 0.52 -9.57 36.48
C HIS A 185 0.86 -10.72 37.42
N GLU A 186 0.87 -11.95 36.91
CA GLU A 186 1.15 -13.17 37.68
C GLU A 186 2.61 -13.63 37.58
N GLU A 187 3.48 -12.82 36.97
CA GLU A 187 4.93 -13.03 36.85
C GLU A 187 5.32 -14.39 36.24
N TYR A 188 4.63 -14.80 35.16
CA TYR A 188 4.94 -16.04 34.46
C TYR A 188 6.35 -16.01 33.88
N SER A 189 7.02 -17.16 33.89
CA SER A 189 8.23 -17.33 33.06
C SER A 189 7.86 -17.31 31.58
N ARG A 190 8.83 -16.94 30.71
CA ARG A 190 8.62 -16.96 29.26
C ARG A 190 8.18 -18.34 28.76
N ASP A 191 8.80 -19.41 29.28
CA ASP A 191 8.46 -20.78 28.91
C ASP A 191 7.04 -21.15 29.34
N ALA A 192 6.59 -20.72 30.53
CA ALA A 192 5.21 -20.93 30.97
C ALA A 192 4.22 -20.19 30.06
N LEU A 193 4.47 -18.92 29.73
CA LEU A 193 3.65 -18.16 28.80
C LEU A 193 3.58 -18.83 27.41
N LEU A 194 4.71 -19.28 26.87
CA LEU A 194 4.76 -19.94 25.56
C LEU A 194 3.95 -21.24 25.53
N LYS A 195 3.96 -22.02 26.61
CA LYS A 195 3.14 -23.24 26.73
C LYS A 195 1.65 -22.92 26.78
N GLU A 196 1.26 -21.93 27.57
CA GLU A 196 -0.14 -21.48 27.64
C GLU A 196 -0.63 -20.96 26.28
N LEU A 197 0.19 -20.16 25.59
CA LEU A 197 -0.11 -19.66 24.26
C LEU A 197 -0.30 -20.77 23.23
N ALA A 198 0.47 -21.86 23.31
CA ALA A 198 0.35 -23.00 22.40
C ALA A 198 -0.99 -23.76 22.53
N SER A 199 -1.74 -23.52 23.61
CA SER A 199 -3.10 -24.09 23.76
C SER A 199 -4.17 -23.33 22.95
N LEU A 200 -3.87 -22.10 22.54
CA LEU A 200 -4.81 -21.27 21.78
C LEU A 200 -4.94 -21.74 20.32
N ARG A 201 -6.17 -21.75 19.81
CA ARG A 201 -6.44 -22.09 18.41
C ARG A 201 -5.83 -21.07 17.46
N GLY A 202 -5.08 -21.56 16.48
CA GLY A 202 -4.39 -20.74 15.48
C GLY A 202 -3.08 -20.16 15.97
N VAL A 203 -2.58 -20.59 17.13
CA VAL A 203 -1.27 -20.19 17.65
C VAL A 203 -0.28 -21.33 17.47
N TYR A 204 0.87 -21.04 16.86
CA TYR A 204 1.98 -21.97 16.71
C TYR A 204 3.22 -21.42 17.42
N VAL A 205 3.83 -22.22 18.28
CA VAL A 205 5.01 -21.83 19.08
C VAL A 205 6.18 -22.73 18.69
N PRO A 206 7.11 -22.26 17.82
CA PRO A 206 8.09 -23.14 17.18
C PRO A 206 9.05 -23.86 18.13
N SER A 207 9.37 -23.23 19.27
CA SER A 207 10.28 -23.77 20.28
C SER A 207 9.76 -25.04 20.95
N LEU A 208 8.45 -25.31 20.87
CA LEU A 208 7.82 -26.51 21.42
C LEU A 208 7.78 -27.68 20.43
N TYR A 209 8.46 -27.58 19.29
CA TYR A 209 8.48 -28.59 18.23
C TYR A 209 9.90 -28.91 17.76
N ALA A 210 10.13 -30.18 17.41
CA ALA A 210 11.38 -30.65 16.83
C ALA A 210 11.15 -31.40 15.52
N GLU A 211 12.12 -31.23 14.61
CA GLU A 211 12.16 -31.96 13.34
C GLU A 211 12.77 -33.35 13.55
N ILE A 212 12.18 -34.35 12.91
CA ILE A 212 12.78 -35.66 12.71
C ILE A 212 13.26 -35.72 11.26
N ARG A 213 14.51 -36.14 11.07
CA ARG A 213 15.15 -36.29 9.76
C ARG A 213 15.68 -37.71 9.59
N ASP A 214 15.82 -38.13 8.34
CA ASP A 214 16.50 -39.40 8.02
C ASP A 214 18.04 -39.23 8.03
N PRO A 215 18.83 -40.32 7.92
CA PRO A 215 20.29 -40.24 7.89
C PRO A 215 20.87 -39.42 6.74
N ASP A 216 20.12 -39.23 5.64
CA ASP A 216 20.51 -38.36 4.52
C ASP A 216 20.15 -36.89 4.78
N GLY A 217 19.67 -36.57 5.99
CA GLY A 217 19.31 -35.22 6.42
C GLY A 217 17.97 -34.74 5.87
N ARG A 218 17.16 -35.58 5.22
CA ARG A 218 15.87 -35.15 4.64
C ARG A 218 14.80 -35.07 5.71
N PHE A 219 13.92 -34.07 5.59
CA PHE A 219 12.79 -33.86 6.49
C PHE A 219 11.82 -35.05 6.46
N GLN A 220 11.53 -35.63 7.63
CA GLN A 220 10.59 -36.74 7.79
C GLN A 220 9.32 -36.35 8.52
N SER A 221 9.43 -35.58 9.60
CA SER A 221 8.25 -35.05 10.32
C SER A 221 8.63 -33.89 11.24
N LEU A 222 7.62 -33.17 11.71
CA LEU A 222 7.72 -32.19 12.78
C LEU A 222 6.71 -32.58 13.86
N GLY A 223 7.14 -32.66 15.11
CA GLY A 223 6.29 -33.09 16.22
C GLY A 223 6.49 -32.25 17.48
N PRO A 224 5.47 -32.19 18.35
CA PRO A 224 5.57 -31.49 19.63
C PRO A 224 6.58 -32.18 20.55
N LEU A 225 7.29 -31.39 21.34
CA LEU A 225 8.26 -31.84 22.34
C LEU A 225 7.60 -32.22 23.67
N GLU A 226 6.38 -31.73 23.92
CA GLU A 226 5.69 -31.86 25.20
C GLU A 226 4.26 -32.36 25.03
N VAL A 227 3.74 -33.00 26.09
CA VAL A 227 2.35 -33.46 26.16
C VAL A 227 1.42 -32.24 26.30
N GLY A 228 0.31 -32.23 25.56
CA GLY A 228 -0.67 -31.14 25.56
C GLY A 228 -0.44 -30.08 24.48
N VAL A 229 0.74 -30.06 23.84
CA VAL A 229 1.01 -29.22 22.67
C VAL A 229 0.40 -29.89 21.42
N PRO A 230 -0.39 -29.17 20.60
CA PRO A 230 -1.10 -29.77 19.47
C PRO A 230 -0.15 -30.22 18.37
N SER A 231 -0.32 -31.44 17.86
CA SER A 231 0.47 -31.94 16.72
C SER A 231 0.07 -31.28 15.38
N ILE A 232 -1.16 -30.75 15.30
CA ILE A 232 -1.69 -30.02 14.14
C ILE A 232 -2.27 -28.70 14.63
N ILE A 233 -1.80 -27.59 14.06
CA ILE A 233 -2.25 -26.25 14.38
C ILE A 233 -3.36 -25.87 13.42
N GLU A 234 -4.58 -25.77 13.94
CA GLU A 234 -5.72 -25.31 13.14
C GLU A 234 -5.72 -23.79 12.99
N ALA A 235 -5.69 -23.31 11.75
CA ALA A 235 -5.78 -21.89 11.43
C ALA A 235 -7.08 -21.27 11.97
N ARG A 236 -6.96 -20.14 12.67
CA ARG A 236 -8.11 -19.33 13.11
C ARG A 236 -8.81 -18.74 11.88
N GLN A 237 -10.13 -18.78 11.91
CA GLN A 237 -10.99 -18.21 10.86
C GLN A 237 -12.12 -17.45 11.52
N VAL A 238 -12.31 -16.18 11.17
CA VAL A 238 -13.50 -15.46 11.59
C VAL A 238 -14.69 -15.95 10.77
N THR A 239 -15.78 -16.30 11.46
CA THR A 239 -17.00 -16.82 10.82
C THR A 239 -17.76 -15.74 10.06
N ARG A 240 -17.66 -14.48 10.52
CA ARG A 240 -18.26 -13.29 9.90
C ARG A 240 -17.27 -12.13 9.93
N LEU A 241 -17.23 -11.38 8.82
CA LEU A 241 -16.58 -10.08 8.76
C LEU A 241 -17.48 -9.04 9.44
N ARG A 242 -17.20 -8.74 10.71
CA ARG A 242 -18.04 -7.85 11.52
C ARG A 242 -17.75 -6.39 11.19
N ALA A 243 -18.77 -5.54 11.22
CA ALA A 243 -18.60 -4.09 10.97
C ALA A 243 -17.58 -3.46 11.94
N GLU A 244 -17.54 -3.95 13.19
CA GLU A 244 -16.66 -3.48 14.27
C GLU A 244 -15.16 -3.72 14.05
N TYR A 245 -14.78 -4.53 13.05
CA TYR A 245 -13.38 -4.73 12.67
C TYR A 245 -12.83 -3.58 11.82
N TYR A 246 -13.71 -2.75 11.26
CA TYR A 246 -13.32 -1.69 10.34
C TYR A 246 -13.54 -0.32 10.98
N SER A 247 -12.48 0.50 11.00
CA SER A 247 -12.53 1.82 11.62
C SER A 247 -13.40 2.79 10.79
N PRO A 248 -14.39 3.49 11.40
CA PRO A 248 -15.04 4.62 10.75
C PRO A 248 -14.12 5.85 10.65
N ARG A 249 -12.97 5.82 11.32
CA ARG A 249 -11.91 6.84 11.33
C ARG A 249 -10.58 6.19 10.94
N PRO A 250 -10.41 5.70 9.70
CA PRO A 250 -9.15 5.09 9.29
C PRO A 250 -8.02 6.14 9.28
N LEU A 251 -6.79 5.67 9.43
CA LEU A 251 -5.61 6.54 9.42
C LEU A 251 -5.50 7.27 8.08
N VAL A 252 -5.19 8.56 8.13
CA VAL A 252 -4.96 9.37 6.92
C VAL A 252 -3.48 9.75 6.85
N PRO A 253 -2.75 9.26 5.83
CA PRO A 253 -1.32 9.45 5.77
C PRO A 253 -0.97 10.92 5.51
N LEU A 254 0.10 11.41 6.15
CA LEU A 254 0.64 12.76 5.90
C LEU A 254 1.39 12.86 4.58
N ILE A 255 2.01 11.77 4.12
CA ILE A 255 2.65 11.67 2.80
C ILE A 255 1.89 10.69 1.92
N GLU A 256 2.02 10.81 0.59
CA GLU A 256 1.37 9.90 -0.36
C GLU A 256 1.70 8.43 -0.09
N ALA A 257 0.67 7.62 0.17
CA ALA A 257 0.79 6.16 0.21
C ALA A 257 0.72 5.57 -1.21
N THR A 258 1.26 4.35 -1.40
CA THR A 258 1.30 3.70 -2.73
C THR A 258 -0.11 3.54 -3.35
N HIS A 259 -1.10 3.27 -2.51
CA HIS A 259 -2.51 3.33 -2.84
C HIS A 259 -3.22 4.31 -1.90
N ASP A 260 -3.15 5.59 -2.22
CA ASP A 260 -3.70 6.67 -1.39
C ASP A 260 -5.22 6.87 -1.56
N ARG A 261 -6.00 5.90 -1.07
CA ARG A 261 -7.45 5.81 -1.22
C ARG A 261 -8.10 5.12 -0.02
N LEU A 262 -9.41 5.33 0.15
CA LEU A 262 -10.19 4.64 1.16
C LEU A 262 -10.41 3.17 0.75
N SER A 263 -9.60 2.27 1.30
CA SER A 263 -9.68 0.82 1.07
C SER A 263 -10.77 0.18 1.93
N VAL A 264 -11.76 -0.47 1.30
CA VAL A 264 -12.91 -1.08 1.99
C VAL A 264 -13.06 -2.54 1.59
N GLU A 265 -12.79 -3.46 2.52
CA GLU A 265 -13.06 -4.89 2.31
C GLU A 265 -14.56 -5.13 2.18
N ILE A 266 -15.00 -5.73 1.08
CA ILE A 266 -16.41 -6.14 0.87
C ILE A 266 -16.60 -7.65 1.00
N MET A 267 -15.53 -8.42 0.80
CA MET A 267 -15.53 -9.88 0.80
C MET A 267 -14.11 -10.42 1.04
N ARG A 268 -14.00 -11.47 1.86
CA ARG A 268 -12.76 -12.22 2.09
C ARG A 268 -12.87 -13.65 1.58
N GLY A 269 -11.98 -14.03 0.67
CA GLY A 269 -11.96 -15.34 0.03
C GLY A 269 -12.47 -15.37 -1.40
N CYS A 270 -12.29 -16.51 -2.08
CA CYS A 270 -12.77 -16.75 -3.43
C CYS A 270 -13.28 -18.20 -3.58
N THR A 271 -14.43 -18.41 -4.24
CA THR A 271 -15.03 -19.74 -4.44
C THR A 271 -14.44 -20.51 -5.62
N ARG A 272 -13.83 -19.78 -6.58
CA ARG A 272 -13.39 -20.26 -7.90
C ARG A 272 -12.35 -21.38 -7.85
N GLY A 273 -11.42 -21.32 -6.89
CA GLY A 273 -10.48 -22.42 -6.63
C GLY A 273 -9.43 -22.65 -7.72
N CYS A 274 -8.81 -21.58 -8.22
CA CYS A 274 -7.65 -21.70 -9.11
C CYS A 274 -6.51 -22.47 -8.40
N ARG A 275 -5.92 -23.45 -9.07
CA ARG A 275 -5.03 -24.47 -8.47
C ARG A 275 -3.65 -23.97 -8.07
N PHE A 276 -3.23 -22.82 -8.58
CA PHE A 276 -2.00 -22.12 -8.20
C PHE A 276 -2.23 -21.09 -7.07
N CYS A 277 -3.47 -20.67 -6.83
CA CYS A 277 -3.76 -19.48 -6.05
C CYS A 277 -3.76 -19.79 -4.55
N ASN A 278 -2.68 -19.42 -3.87
CA ASN A 278 -2.54 -19.57 -2.42
C ASN A 278 -3.65 -18.82 -1.66
N ALA A 279 -3.89 -17.55 -1.97
CA ALA A 279 -5.01 -16.77 -1.40
C ALA A 279 -6.39 -17.44 -1.61
N GLY A 280 -6.60 -18.09 -2.76
CA GLY A 280 -7.85 -18.80 -3.07
C GLY A 280 -8.11 -20.03 -2.21
N ILE A 281 -7.08 -20.57 -1.54
CA ILE A 281 -7.20 -21.67 -0.57
C ILE A 281 -7.16 -21.12 0.86
N LEU A 282 -6.18 -20.26 1.18
CA LEU A 282 -5.95 -19.73 2.53
C LEU A 282 -7.10 -18.87 3.05
N TYR A 283 -7.86 -18.21 2.18
CA TYR A 283 -9.01 -17.42 2.60
C TYR A 283 -10.34 -18.14 2.37
N ARG A 284 -10.41 -19.47 2.40
CA ARG A 284 -11.70 -20.19 2.44
C ARG A 284 -12.23 -20.32 3.88
N PRO A 285 -13.55 -20.36 4.12
CA PRO A 285 -14.65 -20.17 3.16
C PRO A 285 -14.81 -18.70 2.74
N VAL A 286 -15.64 -18.40 1.73
CA VAL A 286 -15.85 -17.00 1.29
C VAL A 286 -16.83 -16.28 2.20
N ARG A 287 -16.42 -15.17 2.81
CA ARG A 287 -17.29 -14.34 3.67
C ARG A 287 -17.55 -13.00 2.99
N GLU A 288 -18.82 -12.62 2.89
CA GLU A 288 -19.26 -11.36 2.30
C GLU A 288 -19.80 -10.45 3.41
N ARG A 289 -19.53 -9.15 3.33
CA ARG A 289 -20.18 -8.15 4.19
C ARG A 289 -21.55 -7.79 3.63
N PRO A 290 -22.54 -7.39 4.44
CA PRO A 290 -23.80 -6.85 3.93
C PRO A 290 -23.62 -5.48 3.25
N ALA A 291 -24.29 -5.23 2.14
CA ALA A 291 -24.18 -3.96 1.41
C ALA A 291 -24.55 -2.72 2.25
N PRO A 292 -25.62 -2.72 3.09
CA PRO A 292 -25.94 -1.58 3.94
C PRO A 292 -24.83 -1.23 4.94
N GLU A 293 -24.18 -2.23 5.54
CA GLU A 293 -23.05 -2.02 6.46
C GLU A 293 -21.85 -1.40 5.73
N VAL A 294 -21.59 -1.82 4.48
CA VAL A 294 -20.50 -1.27 3.66
C VAL A 294 -20.77 0.18 3.26
N VAL A 295 -22.00 0.51 2.86
CA VAL A 295 -22.39 1.89 2.49
C VAL A 295 -22.22 2.83 3.67
N GLU A 296 -22.72 2.46 4.86
CA GLU A 296 -22.61 3.31 6.05
C GLU A 296 -21.15 3.48 6.48
N HIS A 297 -20.36 2.41 6.43
CA HIS A 297 -18.93 2.47 6.71
C HIS A 297 -18.20 3.43 5.75
N ILE A 298 -18.48 3.35 4.44
CA ILE A 298 -17.88 4.27 3.45
C ILE A 298 -18.27 5.72 3.75
N ARG A 299 -19.55 5.98 4.04
CA ARG A 299 -20.04 7.34 4.35
C ARG A 299 -19.31 7.93 5.54
N GLN A 300 -19.26 7.19 6.65
CA GLN A 300 -18.56 7.61 7.87
C GLN A 300 -17.07 7.82 7.62
N ALA A 301 -16.41 6.89 6.94
CA ALA A 301 -14.98 6.99 6.67
C ALA A 301 -14.66 8.18 5.75
N LEU A 302 -15.47 8.49 4.74
CA LEU A 302 -15.29 9.69 3.90
C LEU A 302 -15.43 10.99 4.72
N ASP A 303 -16.40 11.05 5.63
CA ASP A 303 -16.59 12.20 6.54
C ASP A 303 -15.36 12.41 7.45
N ASN A 304 -14.73 11.33 7.91
CA ASN A 304 -13.58 11.41 8.83
C ASN A 304 -12.21 11.50 8.13
N THR A 305 -12.13 11.25 6.81
CA THR A 305 -10.84 11.22 6.09
C THR A 305 -10.72 12.30 5.00
N GLY A 306 -11.80 12.61 4.29
CA GLY A 306 -11.75 13.47 3.11
C GLY A 306 -11.06 12.82 1.90
N HIS A 307 -10.97 11.49 1.84
CA HIS A 307 -10.44 10.78 0.66
C HIS A 307 -11.28 11.09 -0.60
N GLU A 308 -10.59 11.10 -1.73
CA GLU A 308 -11.17 11.39 -3.06
C GLU A 308 -11.35 10.14 -3.93
N GLU A 309 -11.00 8.97 -3.41
CA GLU A 309 -11.19 7.66 -4.04
C GLU A 309 -11.54 6.61 -2.99
N VAL A 310 -12.50 5.74 -3.32
CA VAL A 310 -12.86 4.53 -2.58
C VAL A 310 -12.47 3.31 -3.41
N SER A 311 -11.82 2.32 -2.80
CA SER A 311 -11.50 1.05 -3.44
C SER A 311 -12.22 -0.09 -2.75
N LEU A 312 -12.96 -0.88 -3.53
CA LEU A 312 -13.65 -2.08 -3.03
C LEU A 312 -12.68 -3.26 -3.04
N VAL A 313 -12.11 -3.57 -1.87
CA VAL A 313 -11.09 -4.60 -1.68
C VAL A 313 -11.73 -5.97 -1.57
N SER A 314 -11.32 -6.87 -2.46
CA SER A 314 -11.61 -8.31 -2.40
C SER A 314 -10.68 -9.07 -3.37
N LEU A 315 -10.68 -10.41 -3.33
CA LEU A 315 -9.98 -11.21 -4.33
C LEU A 315 -10.67 -11.16 -5.72
N SER A 316 -11.97 -10.86 -5.75
CA SER A 316 -12.78 -10.83 -6.97
C SER A 316 -14.05 -10.00 -6.75
N THR A 317 -14.00 -8.71 -7.07
CA THR A 317 -15.08 -7.77 -6.70
C THR A 317 -16.38 -8.09 -7.43
N SER A 318 -16.30 -8.58 -8.65
CA SER A 318 -17.45 -9.00 -9.45
C SER A 318 -18.14 -10.28 -8.95
N ASP A 319 -17.50 -11.06 -8.06
CA ASP A 319 -18.11 -12.24 -7.44
C ASP A 319 -18.95 -11.89 -6.19
N TYR A 320 -18.94 -10.65 -5.72
CA TYR A 320 -19.71 -10.22 -4.54
C TYR A 320 -21.21 -10.19 -4.81
N SER A 321 -22.01 -10.97 -4.07
CA SER A 321 -23.42 -11.21 -4.41
C SER A 321 -24.33 -9.98 -4.36
N GLN A 322 -23.96 -8.96 -3.58
CA GLN A 322 -24.73 -7.71 -3.42
C GLN A 322 -24.10 -6.53 -4.19
N LEU A 323 -23.22 -6.77 -5.16
CA LEU A 323 -22.53 -5.69 -5.88
C LEU A 323 -23.50 -4.71 -6.55
N PRO A 324 -24.54 -5.13 -7.30
CA PRO A 324 -25.48 -4.18 -7.91
C PRO A 324 -26.20 -3.30 -6.89
N GLN A 325 -26.65 -3.90 -5.77
CA GLN A 325 -27.30 -3.17 -4.68
C GLN A 325 -26.34 -2.17 -4.01
N LEU A 326 -25.09 -2.58 -3.78
CA LEU A 326 -24.05 -1.73 -3.22
C LEU A 326 -23.78 -0.52 -4.13
N LEU A 327 -23.58 -0.75 -5.43
CA LEU A 327 -23.31 0.32 -6.40
C LEU A 327 -24.48 1.29 -6.53
N ALA A 328 -25.72 0.78 -6.61
CA ALA A 328 -26.92 1.62 -6.70
C ALA A 328 -27.09 2.51 -5.46
N SER A 329 -26.80 1.98 -4.27
CA SER A 329 -26.92 2.72 -3.00
C SER A 329 -25.79 3.74 -2.80
N LEU A 330 -24.59 3.42 -3.29
CA LEU A 330 -23.38 4.20 -3.07
C LEU A 330 -23.21 5.36 -4.06
N SER A 331 -23.59 5.17 -5.33
CA SER A 331 -23.33 6.12 -6.43
C SER A 331 -23.83 7.55 -6.16
N PRO A 332 -25.07 7.79 -5.69
CA PRO A 332 -25.54 9.15 -5.43
C PRO A 332 -24.67 9.90 -4.41
N CYS A 333 -24.21 9.18 -3.37
CA CYS A 333 -23.35 9.76 -2.34
C CYS A 333 -21.97 10.12 -2.87
N LEU A 334 -21.38 9.27 -3.71
CA LEU A 334 -20.06 9.52 -4.29
C LEU A 334 -20.10 10.64 -5.34
N GLU A 335 -21.12 10.68 -6.18
CA GLU A 335 -21.31 11.74 -7.19
C GLU A 335 -21.47 13.11 -6.54
N GLN A 336 -22.31 13.22 -5.51
CA GLN A 336 -22.49 14.47 -4.77
C GLN A 336 -21.19 14.97 -4.13
N ARG A 337 -20.32 14.05 -3.72
CA ARG A 337 -19.05 14.37 -3.05
C ARG A 337 -17.85 14.45 -4.00
N MET A 338 -18.05 14.22 -5.29
CA MET A 338 -16.98 14.14 -6.30
C MET A 338 -15.89 13.12 -5.92
N VAL A 339 -16.31 11.96 -5.41
CA VAL A 339 -15.41 10.87 -4.96
C VAL A 339 -15.39 9.74 -6.00
N ASN A 340 -14.19 9.28 -6.33
CA ASN A 340 -13.95 8.21 -7.30
C ASN A 340 -14.24 6.82 -6.71
N LEU A 341 -14.72 5.89 -7.53
CA LEU A 341 -14.87 4.47 -7.18
C LEU A 341 -13.95 3.58 -8.01
N SER A 342 -13.12 2.80 -7.36
CA SER A 342 -12.07 2.00 -7.98
C SER A 342 -12.25 0.50 -7.75
N PHE A 343 -12.03 -0.27 -8.81
CA PHE A 343 -12.16 -1.72 -8.83
C PHE A 343 -10.77 -2.36 -9.02
N PRO A 344 -10.08 -2.80 -7.94
CA PRO A 344 -8.70 -3.26 -8.02
C PRO A 344 -8.55 -4.62 -8.71
N SER A 345 -9.56 -5.50 -8.66
CA SER A 345 -9.55 -6.83 -9.28
C SER A 345 -10.90 -7.15 -9.90
N MET A 346 -10.89 -7.47 -11.20
CA MET A 346 -12.09 -7.80 -11.97
C MET A 346 -11.89 -9.07 -12.81
N ARG A 347 -12.88 -9.96 -12.77
CA ARG A 347 -12.92 -11.16 -13.61
C ARG A 347 -13.65 -10.87 -14.92
N PRO A 348 -13.04 -11.17 -16.09
CA PRO A 348 -13.64 -10.88 -17.40
C PRO A 348 -15.07 -11.41 -17.56
N GLU A 349 -15.31 -12.66 -17.15
CA GLU A 349 -16.57 -13.37 -17.35
C GLU A 349 -17.77 -12.74 -16.61
N THR A 350 -17.48 -11.98 -15.54
CA THR A 350 -18.48 -11.33 -14.66
C THR A 350 -18.50 -9.80 -14.80
N PHE A 351 -17.79 -9.24 -15.79
CA PHE A 351 -17.82 -7.80 -16.05
C PHE A 351 -19.04 -7.43 -16.91
N THR A 352 -19.97 -6.67 -16.33
CA THR A 352 -21.23 -6.32 -17.00
C THR A 352 -21.29 -4.84 -17.41
N PRO A 353 -22.15 -4.47 -18.39
CA PRO A 353 -22.35 -3.07 -18.78
C PRO A 353 -22.78 -2.17 -17.63
N GLU A 354 -23.58 -2.69 -16.68
CA GLU A 354 -24.00 -1.94 -15.50
C GLU A 354 -22.79 -1.57 -14.64
N ILE A 355 -21.91 -2.54 -14.33
CA ILE A 355 -20.68 -2.30 -13.56
C ILE A 355 -19.77 -1.30 -14.30
N ALA A 356 -19.63 -1.47 -15.62
CA ALA A 356 -18.84 -0.56 -16.44
C ALA A 356 -19.40 0.87 -16.43
N SER A 357 -20.73 1.02 -16.42
CA SER A 357 -21.40 2.33 -16.38
C SER A 357 -21.15 3.07 -15.08
N TYR A 358 -21.10 2.39 -13.94
CA TYR A 358 -20.79 3.01 -12.63
C TYR A 358 -19.34 3.53 -12.55
N ALA A 359 -18.45 3.00 -13.39
CA ALA A 359 -17.09 3.50 -13.51
C ALA A 359 -16.95 4.66 -14.51
N ARG A 360 -18.02 5.11 -15.19
CA ARG A 360 -17.97 6.25 -16.13
C ARG A 360 -17.73 7.60 -15.45
N ASN A 361 -18.30 7.80 -14.27
CA ASN A 361 -18.32 9.08 -13.56
C ASN A 361 -17.04 9.31 -12.72
N VAL A 362 -16.01 8.51 -12.98
CA VAL A 362 -14.81 8.34 -12.16
C VAL A 362 -13.58 8.52 -13.03
N ARG A 363 -12.47 8.95 -12.43
CA ARG A 363 -11.15 8.91 -13.09
C ARG A 363 -10.82 7.50 -13.56
N LYS A 364 -10.85 7.29 -14.89
CA LYS A 364 -10.54 6.00 -15.51
C LYS A 364 -9.05 5.71 -15.41
N SER A 365 -8.67 5.02 -14.34
CA SER A 365 -7.39 4.29 -14.27
C SER A 365 -7.45 3.07 -15.21
N GLY A 366 -6.29 2.50 -15.55
CA GLY A 366 -6.27 1.32 -16.42
C GLY A 366 -7.01 0.12 -15.79
N LEU A 367 -7.81 -0.60 -16.58
CA LEU A 367 -8.58 -1.75 -16.12
C LEU A 367 -7.74 -3.03 -16.22
N THR A 368 -7.70 -3.83 -15.16
CA THR A 368 -6.87 -5.05 -15.11
C THR A 368 -7.72 -6.30 -15.29
N PHE A 369 -7.33 -7.14 -16.24
CA PHE A 369 -7.86 -8.48 -16.45
C PHE A 369 -6.74 -9.51 -16.35
N ALA A 370 -7.02 -10.66 -15.76
CA ALA A 370 -6.02 -11.70 -15.54
C ALA A 370 -6.43 -12.99 -16.26
N PRO A 371 -6.04 -13.19 -17.53
CA PRO A 371 -6.20 -14.49 -18.20
C PRO A 371 -5.31 -15.59 -17.59
N GLU A 372 -4.15 -15.24 -17.02
CA GLU A 372 -3.09 -16.12 -16.47
C GLU A 372 -2.43 -17.08 -17.45
N ALA A 373 -3.14 -17.63 -18.42
CA ALA A 373 -2.58 -18.51 -19.45
C ALA A 373 -3.12 -18.14 -20.84
N GLY A 374 -2.33 -18.43 -21.87
CA GLY A 374 -2.65 -18.10 -23.25
C GLY A 374 -3.80 -18.92 -23.83
N THR A 375 -3.80 -20.23 -23.58
CA THR A 375 -4.79 -21.17 -24.13
C THR A 375 -5.88 -21.51 -23.11
N GLU A 376 -7.06 -21.88 -23.61
CA GLU A 376 -8.16 -22.40 -22.78
C GLU A 376 -7.79 -23.74 -22.12
N ARG A 377 -6.98 -24.56 -22.79
CA ARG A 377 -6.43 -25.81 -22.25
C ARG A 377 -5.66 -25.56 -20.95
N LEU A 378 -4.66 -24.68 -20.99
CA LEU A 378 -3.84 -24.40 -19.80
C LEU A 378 -4.64 -23.64 -18.73
N ARG A 379 -5.60 -22.80 -19.13
CA ARG A 379 -6.58 -22.20 -18.22
C ARG A 379 -7.43 -23.25 -17.49
N ALA A 380 -7.88 -24.32 -18.16
CA ALA A 380 -8.57 -25.44 -17.53
C ALA A 380 -7.66 -26.22 -16.54
N VAL A 381 -6.38 -26.43 -16.89
CA VAL A 381 -5.38 -27.06 -16.02
C VAL A 381 -5.24 -26.29 -14.71
N ILE A 382 -5.19 -24.96 -14.75
CA ILE A 382 -5.09 -24.12 -13.55
C ILE A 382 -6.44 -23.85 -12.87
N ASN A 383 -7.53 -24.40 -13.39
CA ASN A 383 -8.91 -24.19 -12.97
C ASN A 383 -9.35 -22.71 -13.02
N LYS A 384 -9.06 -22.05 -14.14
CA LYS A 384 -9.54 -20.70 -14.46
C LYS A 384 -10.43 -20.79 -15.69
N MET A 385 -11.73 -20.61 -15.50
CA MET A 385 -12.76 -21.03 -16.48
C MET A 385 -13.16 -19.94 -17.48
N ASN A 386 -12.39 -18.87 -17.63
CA ASN A 386 -12.70 -17.82 -18.60
C ASN A 386 -12.23 -18.22 -20.01
N THR A 387 -13.07 -17.98 -21.01
CA THR A 387 -12.75 -18.21 -22.43
C THR A 387 -12.00 -17.01 -23.03
N ASN A 388 -11.45 -17.17 -24.24
CA ASN A 388 -10.95 -16.03 -25.00
C ASN A 388 -12.09 -15.03 -25.32
N GLU A 389 -13.28 -15.54 -25.63
CA GLU A 389 -14.46 -14.73 -25.91
C GLU A 389 -14.86 -13.86 -24.70
N ASP A 390 -14.87 -14.43 -23.49
CA ASP A 390 -15.13 -13.68 -22.26
C ASP A 390 -14.17 -12.51 -22.08
N LEU A 391 -12.88 -12.74 -22.33
CA LEU A 391 -11.84 -11.71 -22.21
C LEU A 391 -12.05 -10.60 -23.24
N LEU A 392 -12.20 -10.97 -24.51
CA LEU A 392 -12.37 -10.01 -25.60
C LEU A 392 -13.66 -9.20 -25.44
N ARG A 393 -14.75 -9.82 -24.99
CA ARG A 393 -16.02 -9.14 -24.67
C ARG A 393 -15.84 -8.12 -23.55
N ALA A 394 -15.17 -8.49 -22.46
CA ALA A 394 -14.92 -7.59 -21.34
C ALA A 394 -14.05 -6.39 -21.74
N ILE A 395 -13.02 -6.61 -22.56
CA ILE A 395 -12.15 -5.56 -23.07
C ILE A 395 -12.88 -4.65 -24.07
N ASP A 396 -13.69 -5.23 -24.96
CA ASP A 396 -14.52 -4.47 -25.91
C ASP A 396 -15.47 -3.53 -25.16
N LEU A 397 -16.12 -4.04 -24.11
CA LEU A 397 -16.95 -3.23 -23.22
C LEU A 397 -16.13 -2.11 -22.56
N ALA A 398 -14.94 -2.41 -22.03
CA ALA A 398 -14.08 -1.39 -21.43
C ALA A 398 -13.69 -0.29 -22.44
N PHE A 399 -13.35 -0.65 -23.68
CA PHE A 399 -13.04 0.37 -24.70
C PHE A 399 -14.25 1.21 -25.11
N ARG A 400 -15.43 0.60 -25.27
CA ARG A 400 -16.70 1.34 -25.53
C ARG A 400 -17.03 2.34 -24.44
N GLU A 401 -16.74 1.95 -23.21
CA GLU A 401 -16.99 2.73 -22.02
C GLU A 401 -15.87 3.75 -21.75
N GLY A 402 -14.87 3.84 -22.63
CA GLY A 402 -13.90 4.93 -22.71
C GLY A 402 -12.64 4.74 -21.86
N TRP A 403 -12.25 3.50 -21.54
CA TRP A 403 -10.92 3.22 -21.02
C TRP A 403 -9.87 3.23 -22.14
N ASP A 404 -8.72 3.86 -21.89
CA ASP A 404 -7.60 3.91 -22.86
C ASP A 404 -6.48 2.91 -22.58
N LEU A 405 -6.48 2.32 -21.38
CA LEU A 405 -5.45 1.40 -20.90
C LEU A 405 -6.10 0.14 -20.34
N VAL A 406 -5.70 -1.00 -20.87
CA VAL A 406 -5.99 -2.33 -20.31
C VAL A 406 -4.69 -2.97 -19.84
N LYS A 407 -4.73 -3.62 -18.68
CA LYS A 407 -3.64 -4.41 -18.12
C LYS A 407 -3.99 -5.89 -18.17
N LEU A 408 -3.08 -6.73 -18.68
CA LEU A 408 -3.24 -8.19 -18.79
C LEU A 408 -2.18 -8.91 -18.00
N TYR A 409 -2.58 -9.83 -17.11
CA TYR A 409 -1.64 -10.64 -16.31
C TYR A 409 -1.59 -12.08 -16.84
N PHE A 410 -0.39 -12.55 -17.11
CA PHE A 410 -0.07 -13.91 -17.53
C PHE A 410 0.97 -14.54 -16.62
N MET A 411 0.97 -15.87 -16.59
CA MET A 411 1.94 -16.70 -15.91
C MET A 411 2.65 -17.58 -16.94
N ILE A 412 3.91 -17.92 -16.66
CA ILE A 412 4.70 -18.88 -17.44
C ILE A 412 5.31 -19.94 -16.51
N GLY A 413 5.64 -21.10 -17.06
CA GLY A 413 6.15 -22.25 -16.31
C GLY A 413 5.09 -22.96 -15.49
N LEU A 414 3.82 -22.85 -15.89
CA LEU A 414 2.73 -23.58 -15.26
C LEU A 414 2.86 -25.11 -15.50
N PRO A 415 2.29 -25.95 -14.63
CA PRO A 415 2.28 -27.39 -14.85
C PRO A 415 1.62 -27.75 -16.19
N THR A 416 2.25 -28.65 -16.95
CA THR A 416 1.82 -29.09 -18.30
C THR A 416 1.90 -28.02 -19.40
N GLU A 417 2.52 -26.87 -19.16
CA GLU A 417 2.73 -25.83 -20.18
C GLU A 417 3.56 -26.34 -21.36
N THR A 418 3.11 -26.02 -22.57
CA THR A 418 3.77 -26.30 -23.85
C THR A 418 4.09 -25.00 -24.58
N GLU A 419 4.90 -25.09 -25.65
CA GLU A 419 5.19 -23.94 -26.51
C GLU A 419 3.91 -23.36 -27.17
N GLU A 420 2.92 -24.22 -27.47
CA GLU A 420 1.62 -23.77 -27.97
C GLU A 420 0.90 -22.83 -27.00
N ASP A 421 1.06 -23.03 -25.69
CA ASP A 421 0.46 -22.13 -24.71
C ASP A 421 1.14 -20.76 -24.66
N LEU A 422 2.47 -20.74 -24.85
CA LEU A 422 3.22 -19.49 -24.97
C LEU A 422 2.83 -18.76 -26.25
N GLN A 423 2.66 -19.48 -27.35
CA GLN A 423 2.13 -18.90 -28.59
C GLN A 423 0.70 -18.38 -28.38
N GLY A 424 -0.13 -19.08 -27.62
CA GLY A 424 -1.47 -18.62 -27.25
C GLY A 424 -1.48 -17.29 -26.49
N ILE A 425 -0.45 -16.98 -25.69
CA ILE A 425 -0.30 -15.66 -25.05
C ILE A 425 -0.09 -14.58 -26.13
N VAL A 426 0.82 -14.83 -27.08
CA VAL A 426 1.12 -13.91 -28.18
C VAL A 426 -0.12 -13.66 -29.03
N ASP A 427 -0.84 -14.72 -29.39
CA ASP A 427 -2.03 -14.66 -30.24
C ASP A 427 -3.15 -13.87 -29.57
N LEU A 428 -3.41 -14.13 -28.29
CA LEU A 428 -4.42 -13.43 -27.50
C LEU A 428 -4.10 -11.93 -27.35
N ILE A 429 -2.83 -11.57 -27.12
CA ILE A 429 -2.39 -10.17 -27.12
C ILE A 429 -2.65 -9.54 -28.50
N GLY A 430 -2.33 -10.25 -29.59
CA GLY A 430 -2.60 -9.82 -30.95
C GLY A 430 -4.09 -9.56 -31.22
N GLU A 431 -4.98 -10.39 -30.69
CA GLU A 431 -6.43 -10.17 -30.74
C GLU A 431 -6.86 -8.91 -29.99
N VAL A 432 -6.31 -8.68 -28.80
CA VAL A 432 -6.59 -7.46 -28.03
C VAL A 432 -6.09 -6.21 -28.75
N VAL A 433 -4.91 -6.27 -29.39
CA VAL A 433 -4.40 -5.18 -30.23
C VAL A 433 -5.34 -4.90 -31.40
N ARG A 434 -5.80 -5.93 -32.11
CA ARG A 434 -6.77 -5.79 -33.21
C ARG A 434 -8.08 -5.17 -32.72
N LEU A 435 -8.57 -5.60 -31.56
CA LEU A 435 -9.76 -5.06 -30.92
C LEU A 435 -9.58 -3.57 -30.56
N GLY A 436 -8.44 -3.18 -29.97
CA GLY A 436 -8.13 -1.79 -29.66
C GLY A 436 -8.14 -0.88 -30.88
N LYS A 437 -7.58 -1.34 -32.01
CA LYS A 437 -7.61 -0.59 -33.29
C LYS A 437 -9.02 -0.32 -33.80
N ARG A 438 -9.99 -1.23 -33.57
CA ARG A 438 -11.40 -1.05 -33.99
C ARG A 438 -12.10 0.09 -33.25
N HIS A 439 -11.66 0.42 -32.04
CA HIS A 439 -12.25 1.49 -31.21
C HIS A 439 -11.65 2.88 -31.46
N GLY A 440 -10.76 3.02 -32.46
CA GLY A 440 -10.06 4.26 -32.78
C GLY A 440 -9.03 4.67 -31.71
N GLY A 441 -7.89 5.21 -32.17
CA GLY A 441 -6.79 5.70 -31.32
C GLY A 441 -5.79 4.63 -30.85
N ASP A 442 -4.67 5.08 -30.30
CA ASP A 442 -3.60 4.24 -29.74
C ASP A 442 -3.99 3.73 -28.34
N ARG A 443 -4.87 2.72 -28.28
CA ARG A 443 -5.22 2.05 -27.02
C ARG A 443 -3.99 1.34 -26.46
N ARG A 444 -3.68 1.60 -25.20
CA ARG A 444 -2.50 1.05 -24.52
C ARG A 444 -2.83 -0.29 -23.88
N ILE A 445 -1.93 -1.25 -24.04
CA ILE A 445 -2.04 -2.59 -23.48
C ILE A 445 -0.79 -2.82 -22.66
N HIS A 446 -0.92 -2.99 -21.35
CA HIS A 446 0.21 -3.34 -20.50
C HIS A 446 0.11 -4.82 -20.14
N VAL A 447 1.13 -5.60 -20.43
CA VAL A 447 1.19 -7.03 -20.16
C VAL A 447 2.19 -7.28 -19.05
N SER A 448 1.80 -8.00 -18.02
CA SER A 448 2.68 -8.45 -16.94
C SER A 448 2.79 -9.96 -16.95
N VAL A 449 4.01 -10.48 -17.02
CA VAL A 449 4.30 -11.93 -17.07
C VAL A 449 5.03 -12.35 -15.80
N SER A 450 4.48 -13.31 -15.05
CA SER A 450 5.08 -13.81 -13.80
C SER A 450 5.41 -15.29 -13.90
N PRO A 451 6.67 -15.72 -13.66
CA PRO A 451 7.01 -17.12 -13.54
C PRO A 451 6.24 -17.79 -12.39
N PHE A 452 5.80 -19.03 -12.61
CA PHE A 452 5.05 -19.78 -11.61
C PHE A 452 5.94 -20.22 -10.44
N VAL A 453 5.54 -19.83 -9.22
CA VAL A 453 6.14 -20.28 -7.96
C VAL A 453 5.12 -21.16 -7.22
N PRO A 454 5.38 -22.47 -7.03
CA PRO A 454 4.54 -23.34 -6.23
C PRO A 454 4.46 -22.86 -4.78
N LYS A 455 3.23 -22.72 -4.27
CA LYS A 455 2.99 -22.25 -2.89
C LYS A 455 2.44 -23.37 -2.00
N PRO A 456 2.80 -23.39 -0.70
CA PRO A 456 2.19 -24.26 0.31
C PRO A 456 0.66 -24.21 0.28
N HIS A 457 0.03 -25.33 0.65
CA HIS A 457 -1.42 -25.50 0.74
C HIS A 457 -2.18 -25.34 -0.58
N THR A 458 -1.50 -25.30 -1.73
CA THR A 458 -2.14 -25.30 -3.05
C THR A 458 -2.14 -26.70 -3.66
N PRO A 459 -3.06 -27.01 -4.59
CA PRO A 459 -2.98 -28.24 -5.39
C PRO A 459 -1.63 -28.42 -6.12
N PHE A 460 -0.92 -27.32 -6.43
CA PHE A 460 0.39 -27.36 -7.07
C PHE A 460 1.58 -27.32 -6.12
N GLN A 461 1.39 -27.46 -4.81
CA GLN A 461 2.51 -27.45 -3.84
C GLN A 461 3.57 -28.54 -4.08
N TRP A 462 3.23 -29.59 -4.84
CA TRP A 462 4.13 -30.69 -5.21
C TRP A 462 4.80 -30.54 -6.57
N GLU A 463 4.40 -29.54 -7.37
CA GLU A 463 4.96 -29.33 -8.70
C GLU A 463 6.36 -28.72 -8.63
N ARG A 464 7.17 -28.97 -9.67
CA ARG A 464 8.46 -28.30 -9.78
C ARG A 464 8.26 -26.83 -10.14
N GLN A 465 9.23 -26.02 -9.76
CA GLN A 465 9.43 -24.68 -10.27
C GLN A 465 10.54 -24.71 -11.32
N LEU A 466 10.39 -23.94 -12.40
CA LEU A 466 11.44 -23.82 -13.41
C LEU A 466 12.67 -23.11 -12.83
N GLY A 467 13.87 -23.48 -13.30
CA GLY A 467 15.10 -22.73 -13.01
C GLY A 467 15.15 -21.37 -13.74
N PRO A 468 16.11 -20.50 -13.40
CA PRO A 468 16.29 -19.20 -14.06
C PRO A 468 16.44 -19.32 -15.58
N GLU A 469 17.26 -20.25 -16.06
CA GLU A 469 17.61 -20.42 -17.47
C GLU A 469 16.37 -20.76 -18.30
N GLU A 470 15.64 -21.81 -17.90
CA GLU A 470 14.40 -22.23 -18.57
C GLU A 470 13.29 -21.17 -18.53
N THR A 471 13.30 -20.33 -17.48
CA THR A 471 12.37 -19.20 -17.38
C THR A 471 12.78 -18.08 -18.35
N ARG A 472 14.07 -17.76 -18.46
CA ARG A 472 14.60 -16.78 -19.42
C ARG A 472 14.32 -17.19 -20.86
N GLU A 473 14.38 -18.48 -21.19
CA GLU A 473 14.01 -19.01 -22.51
C GLU A 473 12.55 -18.70 -22.88
N ARG A 474 11.62 -18.95 -21.97
CA ARG A 474 10.19 -18.63 -22.15
C ARG A 474 9.92 -17.13 -22.24
N LEU A 475 10.61 -16.33 -21.41
CA LEU A 475 10.52 -14.87 -21.51
C LEU A 475 11.04 -14.37 -22.85
N ARG A 476 12.18 -14.91 -23.33
CA ARG A 476 12.75 -14.59 -24.64
C ARG A 476 11.77 -14.92 -25.77
N PHE A 477 11.10 -16.07 -25.70
CA PHE A 477 10.07 -16.45 -26.66
C PHE A 477 8.98 -15.35 -26.80
N LEU A 478 8.49 -14.81 -25.68
CA LEU A 478 7.50 -13.74 -25.66
C LEU A 478 8.07 -12.40 -26.12
N LEU A 479 9.26 -12.02 -25.63
CA LEU A 479 9.94 -10.77 -26.00
C LEU A 479 10.22 -10.67 -27.49
N ASP A 480 10.55 -11.80 -28.13
CA ASP A 480 10.84 -11.83 -29.55
C ASP A 480 9.60 -11.64 -30.42
N ARG A 481 8.43 -12.10 -29.95
CA ARG A 481 7.18 -12.13 -30.73
C ARG A 481 6.22 -10.98 -30.40
N VAL A 482 6.24 -10.45 -29.18
CA VAL A 482 5.37 -9.33 -28.76
C VAL A 482 6.06 -8.01 -29.13
N ARG A 483 5.87 -7.54 -30.37
CA ARG A 483 6.53 -6.35 -30.95
C ARG A 483 5.59 -5.18 -31.28
N TRP A 484 4.35 -5.21 -30.79
CA TRP A 484 3.38 -4.15 -31.08
C TRP A 484 3.69 -2.85 -30.30
N PRO A 485 3.72 -1.66 -30.94
CA PRO A 485 3.99 -0.39 -30.26
C PRO A 485 2.98 -0.03 -29.16
N SER A 486 1.74 -0.52 -29.28
CA SER A 486 0.69 -0.32 -28.27
C SER A 486 0.84 -1.21 -27.03
N VAL A 487 1.77 -2.17 -27.05
CA VAL A 487 1.97 -3.15 -25.97
C VAL A 487 3.22 -2.83 -25.18
N LYS A 488 3.07 -2.62 -23.88
CA LYS A 488 4.18 -2.58 -22.91
C LYS A 488 4.26 -3.90 -22.17
N LEU A 489 5.32 -4.67 -22.41
CA LEU A 489 5.59 -5.91 -21.68
C LEU A 489 6.43 -5.62 -20.42
N SER A 490 6.06 -6.24 -19.31
CA SER A 490 6.78 -6.23 -18.04
C SER A 490 6.80 -7.66 -17.50
N TRP A 491 7.83 -8.03 -16.76
CA TRP A 491 7.98 -9.38 -16.23
C TRP A 491 8.66 -9.37 -14.88
N ARG A 492 8.46 -10.44 -14.11
CA ARG A 492 9.21 -10.70 -12.88
C ARG A 492 10.52 -11.40 -13.21
N GLU A 493 11.61 -10.96 -12.59
CA GLU A 493 12.95 -11.49 -12.79
C GLU A 493 13.03 -12.97 -12.32
N PRO A 494 13.57 -13.89 -13.16
CA PRO A 494 13.66 -15.32 -12.82
C PRO A 494 14.40 -15.63 -11.52
N GLU A 495 15.45 -14.89 -11.23
CA GLU A 495 16.31 -14.99 -10.06
C GLU A 495 15.54 -14.68 -8.78
N VAL A 496 14.69 -13.64 -8.83
CA VAL A 496 13.82 -13.29 -7.71
C VAL A 496 12.82 -14.40 -7.44
N CYS A 497 12.22 -14.97 -8.48
CA CYS A 497 11.31 -16.12 -8.33
C CYS A 497 12.01 -17.33 -7.70
N GLN A 498 13.30 -17.58 -7.96
CA GLN A 498 14.03 -18.68 -7.29
C GLN A 498 14.09 -18.49 -5.78
N VAL A 499 14.41 -17.28 -5.33
CA VAL A 499 14.45 -16.94 -3.90
C VAL A 499 13.06 -17.06 -3.29
N GLU A 500 12.01 -16.56 -3.95
CA GLU A 500 10.62 -16.75 -3.50
C GLU A 500 10.25 -18.23 -3.37
N GLY A 501 10.69 -19.08 -4.30
CA GLY A 501 10.45 -20.52 -4.29
C GLY A 501 11.11 -21.22 -3.12
N LEU A 502 12.38 -20.88 -2.84
CA LEU A 502 13.15 -21.33 -1.68
C LEU A 502 12.43 -20.95 -0.38
N LEU A 503 12.09 -19.67 -0.23
CA LEU A 503 11.50 -19.14 1.00
C LEU A 503 10.07 -19.63 1.22
N ALA A 504 9.28 -19.80 0.15
CA ALA A 504 7.91 -20.29 0.26
C ALA A 504 7.84 -21.77 0.65
N ARG A 505 8.80 -22.60 0.19
CA ARG A 505 8.79 -24.06 0.39
C ARG A 505 9.93 -24.58 1.30
N GLY A 506 10.60 -23.68 2.00
CA GLY A 506 11.72 -23.99 2.88
C GLY A 506 11.30 -24.74 4.15
N ASP A 507 12.26 -25.47 4.72
CA ASP A 507 12.23 -26.03 6.08
C ASP A 507 13.06 -25.16 7.05
N ARG A 508 13.27 -25.58 8.30
CA ARG A 508 14.02 -24.79 9.29
C ARG A 508 15.48 -24.52 8.89
N ARG A 509 16.11 -25.30 8.00
CA ARG A 509 17.48 -25.04 7.55
C ARG A 509 17.58 -23.78 6.68
N VAL A 510 16.46 -23.37 6.05
CA VAL A 510 16.40 -22.12 5.28
C VAL A 510 16.57 -20.90 6.18
N ALA A 511 16.31 -21.01 7.49
CA ALA A 511 16.60 -19.94 8.44
C ALA A 511 18.10 -19.56 8.44
N GLU A 512 18.99 -20.55 8.39
CA GLU A 512 20.44 -20.32 8.30
C GLU A 512 20.82 -19.57 7.02
N VAL A 513 20.14 -19.88 5.91
CA VAL A 513 20.33 -19.20 4.62
C VAL A 513 19.85 -17.75 4.69
N ILE A 514 18.67 -17.49 5.28
CA ILE A 514 18.13 -16.14 5.45
C ILE A 514 19.09 -15.29 6.30
N GLU A 515 19.58 -15.83 7.42
CA GLU A 515 20.52 -15.15 8.29
C GLU A 515 21.87 -14.90 7.60
N ALA A 516 22.38 -15.87 6.85
CA ALA A 516 23.62 -15.76 6.08
C ALA A 516 23.52 -14.77 4.92
N ALA A 517 22.37 -14.67 4.25
CA ALA A 517 22.10 -13.67 3.21
C ALA A 517 22.00 -12.27 3.81
N TRP A 518 21.25 -12.12 4.91
CA TRP A 518 21.13 -10.84 5.63
C TRP A 518 22.49 -10.34 6.13
N ARG A 519 23.31 -11.21 6.73
CA ARG A 519 24.68 -10.83 7.18
C ARG A 519 25.58 -10.34 6.05
N ARG A 520 25.32 -10.75 4.81
CA ARG A 520 26.04 -10.28 3.61
C ARG A 520 25.48 -8.97 3.04
N GLY A 521 24.40 -8.45 3.62
CA GLY A 521 23.78 -7.18 3.23
C GLY A 521 22.49 -7.30 2.43
N ALA A 522 21.87 -8.49 2.33
CA ALA A 522 20.56 -8.63 1.69
C ALA A 522 19.46 -7.96 2.53
N VAL A 523 19.05 -6.75 2.16
CA VAL A 523 18.02 -5.94 2.84
C VAL A 523 17.23 -5.20 1.77
N HIS A 524 15.92 -5.03 1.98
CA HIS A 524 14.99 -4.45 1.00
C HIS A 524 14.92 -5.25 -0.32
N GLU A 525 15.06 -6.57 -0.25
CA GLU A 525 15.12 -7.49 -1.41
C GLU A 525 13.86 -7.48 -2.30
N ALA A 526 12.75 -6.90 -1.85
CA ALA A 526 11.57 -6.68 -2.68
C ALA A 526 11.76 -5.55 -3.72
N TRP A 527 12.74 -4.67 -3.51
CA TRP A 527 13.08 -3.54 -4.37
C TRP A 527 14.19 -3.94 -5.34
N SER A 528 13.98 -3.74 -6.64
CA SER A 528 14.89 -4.23 -7.68
C SER A 528 16.27 -3.56 -7.64
N GLU A 529 16.35 -2.34 -7.13
CA GLU A 529 17.60 -1.62 -6.89
C GLU A 529 18.43 -2.20 -5.72
N CYS A 530 17.80 -2.97 -4.83
CA CYS A 530 18.44 -3.57 -3.67
C CYS A 530 18.68 -5.08 -3.83
N PHE A 531 17.88 -5.78 -4.63
CA PHE A 531 17.96 -7.23 -4.79
C PHE A 531 19.31 -7.69 -5.36
N ARG A 532 19.95 -8.65 -4.68
CA ARG A 532 21.25 -9.23 -5.08
C ARG A 532 21.22 -10.76 -5.02
N PHE A 533 21.02 -11.39 -6.17
CA PHE A 533 20.90 -12.86 -6.26
C PHE A 533 22.15 -13.60 -5.77
N GLU A 534 23.34 -13.03 -5.97
CA GLU A 534 24.61 -13.66 -5.60
C GLU A 534 24.70 -13.91 -4.09
N LEU A 535 24.15 -13.01 -3.28
CA LEU A 535 24.16 -13.14 -1.81
C LEU A 535 23.39 -14.37 -1.35
N TRP A 536 22.28 -14.70 -2.03
CA TRP A 536 21.48 -15.90 -1.75
C TRP A 536 22.17 -17.18 -2.21
N ALA A 537 22.79 -17.15 -3.40
CA ALA A 537 23.53 -18.30 -3.92
C ALA A 537 24.72 -18.66 -3.01
N GLU A 538 25.48 -17.66 -2.55
CA GLU A 538 26.58 -17.85 -1.61
C GLU A 538 26.10 -18.31 -0.23
N ALA A 539 24.99 -17.75 0.28
CA ALA A 539 24.40 -18.15 1.55
C ALA A 539 23.94 -19.63 1.52
N LEU A 540 23.31 -20.07 0.42
CA LEU A 540 22.94 -21.47 0.21
C LEU A 540 24.17 -22.38 0.19
N ALA A 541 25.20 -22.01 -0.58
CA ALA A 541 26.43 -22.78 -0.68
C ALA A 541 27.13 -22.93 0.68
N GLN A 542 27.20 -21.85 1.48
CA GLN A 542 27.73 -21.89 2.84
C GLN A 542 26.95 -22.87 3.74
N CYS A 543 25.63 -22.93 3.57
CA CYS A 543 24.77 -23.82 4.37
C CYS A 543 24.73 -25.26 3.84
N GLY A 544 25.45 -25.58 2.76
CA GLY A 544 25.42 -26.90 2.13
C GLY A 544 24.06 -27.24 1.49
N LEU A 545 23.31 -26.22 1.05
CA LEU A 545 21.98 -26.36 0.46
C LEU A 545 22.00 -25.88 -1.01
N SER A 546 20.98 -26.25 -1.78
CA SER A 546 20.80 -25.78 -3.16
C SER A 546 19.37 -25.30 -3.43
N PHE A 547 19.20 -24.43 -4.42
CA PHE A 547 17.86 -24.05 -4.87
C PHE A 547 17.05 -25.26 -5.35
N GLU A 548 17.69 -26.18 -6.10
CA GLU A 548 17.05 -27.37 -6.67
C GLU A 548 16.39 -28.25 -5.60
N GLU A 549 16.99 -28.37 -4.42
CA GLU A 549 16.44 -29.16 -3.31
C GLU A 549 15.03 -28.69 -2.91
N TYR A 550 14.78 -27.38 -2.95
CA TYR A 550 13.50 -26.76 -2.59
C TYR A 550 12.62 -26.46 -3.80
N THR A 551 13.20 -26.37 -5.00
CA THR A 551 12.44 -26.04 -6.22
C THR A 551 11.95 -27.25 -7.01
N ARG A 552 12.51 -28.45 -6.77
CA ARG A 552 12.12 -29.70 -7.44
C ARG A 552 10.65 -30.09 -7.25
N ALA A 553 10.21 -31.03 -8.08
CA ALA A 553 8.96 -31.75 -7.84
C ALA A 553 9.07 -32.61 -6.56
N ARG A 554 7.96 -32.69 -5.82
CA ARG A 554 7.84 -33.51 -4.60
C ARG A 554 6.88 -34.65 -4.83
N LYS A 555 7.14 -35.81 -4.22
CA LYS A 555 6.17 -36.92 -4.27
C LYS A 555 4.94 -36.53 -3.45
N VAL A 556 3.76 -36.94 -3.89
CA VAL A 556 2.51 -36.60 -3.16
C VAL A 556 2.54 -37.08 -1.71
N ARG A 557 3.16 -38.23 -1.44
CA ARG A 557 3.33 -38.80 -0.10
C ARG A 557 4.53 -38.27 0.68
N GLU A 558 5.37 -37.43 0.07
CA GLU A 558 6.52 -36.83 0.73
C GLU A 558 6.07 -35.98 1.94
N PRO A 559 6.76 -36.07 3.09
CA PRO A 559 6.56 -35.13 4.18
C PRO A 559 6.84 -33.69 3.72
N LEU A 560 6.01 -32.74 4.16
CA LEU A 560 6.19 -31.32 3.84
C LEU A 560 6.36 -30.55 5.15
N PRO A 561 7.28 -29.57 5.23
CA PRO A 561 7.55 -28.82 6.46
C PRO A 561 6.32 -28.15 7.06
N TRP A 562 5.40 -27.67 6.22
CA TRP A 562 4.16 -27.00 6.62
C TRP A 562 2.96 -27.93 6.87
N GLN A 563 3.13 -29.26 6.87
CA GLN A 563 2.00 -30.21 7.06
C GLN A 563 1.37 -30.15 8.45
N HIS A 564 2.10 -29.67 9.45
CA HIS A 564 1.58 -29.47 10.80
C HIS A 564 0.60 -28.28 10.89
N ILE A 565 0.51 -27.44 9.86
CA ILE A 565 -0.46 -26.34 9.77
C ILE A 565 -1.71 -26.79 9.00
N SER A 566 -2.89 -26.64 9.59
CA SER A 566 -4.17 -27.00 8.95
C SER A 566 -5.04 -25.78 8.69
N LYS A 567 -5.34 -25.53 7.41
CA LYS A 567 -6.35 -24.53 6.99
C LYS A 567 -7.78 -25.09 7.00
N GLY A 568 -7.97 -26.37 7.30
CA GLY A 568 -9.25 -27.09 7.15
C GLY A 568 -9.55 -27.56 5.72
N VAL A 569 -8.79 -27.10 4.71
CA VAL A 569 -8.83 -27.70 3.37
C VAL A 569 -8.07 -29.02 3.39
N SER A 570 -8.76 -30.12 3.09
CA SER A 570 -8.20 -31.46 3.21
C SER A 570 -7.12 -31.73 2.18
N ARG A 571 -6.08 -32.48 2.58
CA ARG A 571 -5.04 -32.98 1.67
C ARG A 571 -5.63 -33.74 0.48
N ARG A 572 -6.62 -34.61 0.74
CA ARG A 572 -7.34 -35.38 -0.30
C ARG A 572 -7.97 -34.48 -1.37
N PHE A 573 -8.50 -33.31 -0.98
CA PHE A 573 -9.01 -32.33 -1.94
C PHE A 573 -7.89 -31.79 -2.84
N LEU A 574 -6.76 -31.39 -2.25
CA LEU A 574 -5.60 -30.87 -3.00
C LEU A 574 -5.04 -31.90 -3.97
N GLU A 575 -4.92 -33.16 -3.54
CA GLU A 575 -4.47 -34.28 -4.37
C GLU A 575 -5.42 -34.54 -5.54
N ARG A 576 -6.73 -34.51 -5.29
CA ARG A 576 -7.74 -34.68 -6.35
C ARG A 576 -7.71 -33.53 -7.35
N GLU A 577 -7.58 -32.29 -6.90
CA GLU A 577 -7.49 -31.13 -7.79
C GLU A 577 -6.21 -31.16 -8.62
N ARG A 578 -5.08 -31.59 -8.04
CA ARG A 578 -3.84 -31.84 -8.79
C ARG A 578 -4.06 -32.91 -9.88
N ALA A 579 -4.68 -34.03 -9.53
CA ALA A 579 -4.94 -35.10 -10.49
C ALA A 579 -5.85 -34.65 -11.65
N LYS A 580 -6.87 -33.84 -11.36
CA LYS A 580 -7.71 -33.21 -12.40
C LYS A 580 -6.91 -32.27 -13.28
N ALA A 581 -6.01 -31.46 -12.70
CA ALA A 581 -5.14 -30.56 -13.47
C ALA A 581 -4.33 -31.32 -14.52
N LEU A 582 -3.71 -32.45 -14.14
CA LEU A 582 -2.94 -33.28 -15.05
C LEU A 582 -3.76 -33.90 -16.18
N ARG A 583 -5.09 -33.99 -16.02
CA ARG A 583 -6.03 -34.44 -17.06
C ARG A 583 -6.72 -33.28 -17.81
N GLY A 584 -6.42 -32.02 -17.45
CA GLY A 584 -7.11 -30.84 -17.99
C GLY A 584 -8.58 -30.73 -17.57
N GLU A 585 -9.00 -31.46 -16.54
CA GLU A 585 -10.40 -31.47 -16.09
C GLU A 585 -10.69 -30.23 -15.21
N PRO A 586 -11.75 -29.46 -15.51
CA PRO A 586 -12.14 -28.33 -14.69
C PRO A 586 -12.89 -28.77 -13.41
N THR A 587 -12.94 -27.87 -12.43
CA THR A 587 -13.75 -28.02 -11.22
C THR A 587 -14.76 -26.87 -11.15
N PRO A 588 -16.08 -27.16 -11.14
CA PRO A 588 -17.11 -26.13 -11.15
C PRO A 588 -17.11 -25.31 -9.85
N ASP A 589 -17.64 -24.09 -9.92
CA ASP A 589 -17.80 -23.24 -8.72
C ASP A 589 -18.88 -23.82 -7.79
N CYS A 590 -18.62 -23.82 -6.48
CA CYS A 590 -19.60 -24.23 -5.47
C CYS A 590 -20.83 -23.31 -5.40
N LYS A 591 -20.76 -22.09 -5.94
CA LYS A 591 -21.92 -21.20 -6.15
C LYS A 591 -22.93 -21.74 -7.16
N ASN A 592 -22.60 -22.79 -7.91
CA ASN A 592 -23.55 -23.46 -8.81
C ASN A 592 -24.34 -24.59 -8.10
N GLY A 593 -24.27 -24.67 -6.76
CA GLY A 593 -25.04 -25.62 -5.96
C GLY A 593 -24.40 -27.00 -5.77
N LEU A 594 -23.22 -27.22 -6.33
CA LEU A 594 -22.42 -28.45 -6.21
C LEU A 594 -21.29 -28.26 -5.21
N CYS A 595 -21.28 -29.05 -4.14
CA CYS A 595 -20.17 -29.02 -3.19
C CYS A 595 -18.96 -29.79 -3.73
N ASN A 596 -17.79 -29.16 -3.72
CA ASN A 596 -16.54 -29.80 -4.15
C ASN A 596 -15.85 -30.59 -3.03
N ALA A 597 -16.48 -30.79 -1.87
CA ALA A 597 -15.94 -31.55 -0.75
C ALA A 597 -14.48 -31.18 -0.39
N CYS A 598 -14.22 -29.89 -0.17
CA CYS A 598 -12.87 -29.41 0.17
C CYS A 598 -12.47 -29.65 1.62
N GLY A 599 -13.41 -30.03 2.48
CA GLY A 599 -13.22 -30.20 3.93
C GLY A 599 -13.96 -29.17 4.78
N LEU A 600 -14.47 -28.09 4.16
CA LEU A 600 -15.16 -26.99 4.86
C LEU A 600 -16.70 -27.06 4.74
N MET A 601 -17.25 -28.25 4.49
CA MET A 601 -18.69 -28.42 4.17
C MET A 601 -19.61 -28.08 5.34
N ASP A 602 -19.10 -28.23 6.56
CA ASP A 602 -19.85 -27.99 7.79
C ASP A 602 -19.89 -26.53 8.20
N GLU A 603 -19.07 -25.69 7.55
CA GLU A 603 -19.11 -24.25 7.76
C GLU A 603 -20.48 -23.68 7.34
N GLU A 604 -21.08 -22.89 8.23
CA GLU A 604 -22.41 -22.33 8.02
C GLU A 604 -22.50 -21.54 6.69
N VAL A 605 -21.43 -20.81 6.37
CA VAL A 605 -21.31 -20.02 5.16
C VAL A 605 -21.35 -20.91 3.90
N CYS A 606 -20.72 -22.09 3.93
CA CYS A 606 -20.78 -23.05 2.84
C CYS A 606 -22.19 -23.61 2.67
N ARG A 607 -22.88 -23.95 3.76
CA ARG A 607 -24.28 -24.41 3.72
C ARG A 607 -25.21 -23.34 3.13
N ARG A 608 -25.02 -22.07 3.50
CA ARG A 608 -25.78 -20.92 2.97
C ARG A 608 -25.53 -20.70 1.47
N ILE A 609 -24.27 -20.76 1.02
CA ILE A 609 -23.92 -20.65 -0.41
C ILE A 609 -24.66 -21.73 -1.20
N ILE A 610 -24.53 -23.01 -0.79
CA ILE A 610 -25.17 -24.13 -1.49
C ILE A 610 -26.70 -24.00 -1.48
N ALA A 611 -27.30 -23.59 -0.35
CA ALA A 611 -28.74 -23.40 -0.24
C ALA A 611 -29.27 -22.29 -1.16
N ARG A 612 -28.58 -21.14 -1.25
CA ARG A 612 -28.93 -20.04 -2.16
C ARG A 612 -28.89 -20.48 -3.61
N SER A 613 -27.83 -21.21 -4.01
CA SER A 613 -27.70 -21.74 -5.37
C SER A 613 -28.84 -22.69 -5.74
N ARG A 614 -29.28 -23.55 -4.82
CA ARG A 614 -30.41 -24.46 -5.03
C ARG A 614 -31.76 -23.73 -5.13
N LYS A 615 -31.96 -22.64 -4.39
CA LYS A 615 -33.17 -21.80 -4.48
C LYS A 615 -33.22 -21.04 -5.81
N GLY A 616 -32.12 -20.42 -6.23
CA GLY A 616 -32.03 -19.77 -7.54
C GLY A 616 -32.28 -20.74 -8.70
N ALA A 617 -31.73 -21.96 -8.62
CA ALA A 617 -32.00 -23.01 -9.60
C ALA A 617 -33.47 -23.50 -9.61
N LYS A 618 -34.16 -23.51 -8.44
CA LYS A 618 -35.60 -23.83 -8.36
C LYS A 618 -36.48 -22.73 -8.93
N GLU A 619 -36.18 -21.46 -8.68
CA GLU A 619 -36.95 -20.33 -9.22
C GLU A 619 -36.80 -20.22 -10.75
N LEU A 620 -35.60 -20.49 -11.28
CA LEU A 620 -35.35 -20.63 -12.73
C LEU A 620 -36.00 -21.90 -13.32
N GLY A 621 -36.02 -23.01 -12.59
CA GLY A 621 -36.65 -24.28 -13.02
C GLY A 621 -38.18 -24.29 -12.98
N THR A 622 -38.81 -23.45 -12.14
CA THR A 622 -40.27 -23.22 -12.17
C THR A 622 -40.68 -22.23 -13.26
N ALA A 623 -39.78 -21.35 -13.69
CA ALA A 623 -40.00 -20.45 -14.83
C ALA A 623 -39.91 -21.17 -16.19
N SER A 624 -39.35 -22.39 -16.25
CA SER A 624 -39.27 -23.19 -17.49
C SER A 624 -40.43 -24.16 -17.70
N ALA A 625 -41.42 -24.21 -16.80
CA ALA A 625 -42.57 -25.13 -16.89
C ALA A 625 -43.94 -24.44 -17.06
N ALA A 626 -43.98 -23.11 -16.99
CA ALA A 626 -45.11 -22.32 -17.47
C ALA A 626 -44.63 -21.60 -18.73
N GLY A 627 -45.22 -21.94 -19.89
CA GLY A 627 -45.04 -21.16 -21.11
C GLY A 627 -45.54 -19.74 -20.86
N ILE A 628 -44.62 -18.84 -20.48
CA ILE A 628 -44.91 -17.42 -20.36
C ILE A 628 -44.72 -16.83 -21.76
N ASP A 629 -45.87 -16.64 -22.40
CA ASP A 629 -46.06 -15.74 -23.53
C ASP A 629 -45.21 -14.47 -23.36
N ALA A 630 -44.39 -14.18 -24.37
CA ALA A 630 -43.44 -13.08 -24.40
C ALA A 630 -44.11 -11.70 -24.62
N SER A 631 -45.28 -11.50 -24.01
CA SER A 631 -46.13 -10.31 -24.18
C SER A 631 -46.46 -9.58 -22.86
N GLY A 632 -46.11 -10.16 -21.69
CA GLY A 632 -46.66 -9.72 -20.40
C GLY A 632 -45.70 -9.08 -19.37
N LEU A 633 -44.40 -8.96 -19.63
CA LEU A 633 -43.51 -8.20 -18.74
C LEU A 633 -43.55 -6.73 -19.15
N ALA A 634 -44.30 -5.95 -18.38
CA ALA A 634 -44.29 -4.50 -18.43
C ALA A 634 -42.84 -4.02 -18.33
N ARG A 635 -42.26 -3.70 -19.49
CA ARG A 635 -41.05 -2.89 -19.60
C ARG A 635 -41.25 -1.70 -18.65
N PRO A 636 -40.33 -1.40 -17.72
CA PRO A 636 -40.25 -0.02 -17.26
C PRO A 636 -40.08 0.78 -18.55
N ARG A 637 -41.05 1.66 -18.84
CA ARG A 637 -41.00 2.52 -20.02
C ARG A 637 -39.65 3.24 -19.96
N VAL A 638 -38.68 2.72 -20.70
CA VAL A 638 -37.52 3.45 -21.14
C VAL A 638 -38.14 4.57 -21.95
N GLY A 639 -38.29 5.74 -21.32
CA GLY A 639 -38.64 6.94 -22.02
C GLY A 639 -37.66 7.03 -23.17
N LEU A 640 -38.18 6.92 -24.40
CA LEU A 640 -37.52 7.40 -25.60
C LEU A 640 -37.22 8.88 -25.34
N TYR A 641 -36.07 9.16 -24.74
CA TYR A 641 -35.46 10.47 -24.79
C TYR A 641 -34.94 10.65 -26.21
N GLY A 642 -35.88 10.84 -27.14
CA GLY A 642 -35.71 11.77 -28.21
C GLY A 642 -35.18 13.06 -27.59
N ARG A 643 -34.10 13.57 -28.17
CA ARG A 643 -33.47 14.83 -27.82
C ARG A 643 -34.47 15.96 -28.08
N GLU A 644 -35.35 16.23 -27.14
CA GLU A 644 -35.66 17.62 -26.83
C GLU A 644 -34.65 18.05 -25.77
N ARG A 645 -33.69 18.87 -26.19
CA ARG A 645 -32.99 19.76 -25.27
C ARG A 645 -34.07 20.56 -24.54
N ARG A 646 -34.56 20.05 -23.41
CA ARG A 646 -35.17 20.91 -22.40
C ARG A 646 -34.08 21.92 -22.08
N LYS A 647 -34.23 23.14 -22.62
CA LYS A 647 -33.62 24.32 -22.02
C LYS A 647 -34.09 24.28 -20.58
N ILE A 648 -33.26 23.72 -19.71
CA ILE A 648 -33.30 24.05 -18.30
C ILE A 648 -33.30 25.57 -18.33
N LYS A 649 -34.44 26.19 -17.95
CA LYS A 649 -34.51 27.63 -17.73
C LYS A 649 -33.24 27.98 -16.98
N ASP A 650 -32.49 28.97 -17.47
CA ASP A 650 -31.28 29.49 -16.84
C ASP A 650 -31.51 29.66 -15.33
N VAL A 651 -31.26 28.61 -14.56
CA VAL A 651 -30.90 28.75 -13.16
C VAL A 651 -29.48 29.22 -13.29
N MET A 652 -29.28 30.53 -13.15
CA MET A 652 -27.95 31.13 -13.11
C MET A 652 -27.03 30.18 -12.34
N PRO A 653 -25.91 29.71 -12.92
CA PRO A 653 -24.96 28.90 -12.16
C PRO A 653 -24.66 29.67 -10.87
N PRO A 654 -24.65 29.01 -9.70
CA PRO A 654 -24.37 29.69 -8.44
C PRO A 654 -23.08 30.46 -8.65
N ALA A 655 -23.14 31.79 -8.49
CA ALA A 655 -22.01 32.60 -8.88
C ALA A 655 -20.81 32.21 -7.98
N ASN A 656 -19.70 31.86 -8.63
CA ASN A 656 -18.51 31.41 -7.95
C ASN A 656 -17.88 32.57 -7.19
N ALA A 657 -17.40 32.31 -5.99
CA ALA A 657 -16.57 33.25 -5.24
C ALA A 657 -15.15 32.70 -5.15
N VAL A 658 -14.15 33.59 -5.24
CA VAL A 658 -12.74 33.24 -5.04
C VAL A 658 -12.30 33.80 -3.69
N PHE A 659 -11.73 32.96 -2.85
CA PHE A 659 -11.18 33.34 -1.55
C PHE A 659 -9.67 33.14 -1.56
N ARG A 660 -8.94 34.16 -1.11
CA ARG A 660 -7.51 34.06 -0.83
C ARG A 660 -7.32 33.71 0.63
N ILE A 661 -6.55 32.66 0.87
CA ILE A 661 -6.23 32.16 2.21
C ILE A 661 -4.74 32.31 2.43
N ARG A 662 -4.37 33.00 3.52
CA ARG A 662 -3.02 32.98 4.08
C ARG A 662 -2.94 31.89 5.14
N TYR A 663 -1.96 31.00 5.06
CA TYR A 663 -1.74 29.94 6.05
C TYR A 663 -0.27 29.84 6.48
N ALA A 664 -0.03 29.28 7.66
CA ALA A 664 1.30 28.99 8.19
C ALA A 664 1.57 27.48 8.15
N ARG A 665 2.85 27.12 8.01
CA ARG A 665 3.38 25.76 8.10
C ARG A 665 4.47 25.69 9.18
N GLY A 666 4.11 25.14 10.33
CA GLY A 666 4.99 24.96 11.49
C GLY A 666 5.84 23.70 11.47
N GLU A 667 6.47 23.41 12.62
CA GLU A 667 7.47 22.35 12.78
C GLU A 667 6.94 20.93 12.50
N ALA A 668 5.72 20.60 12.92
CA ALA A 668 5.12 19.29 12.68
C ALA A 668 5.00 18.94 11.17
N MET A 669 4.88 19.96 10.31
CA MET A 669 4.74 19.82 8.86
C MET A 669 6.03 20.14 8.10
N ARG A 670 7.13 20.43 8.78
CA ARG A 670 8.42 20.85 8.19
C ARG A 670 8.97 19.83 7.18
N PHE A 671 8.74 18.54 7.45
CA PHE A 671 9.20 17.42 6.62
C PHE A 671 8.10 16.80 5.75
N VAL A 672 6.98 17.49 5.59
CA VAL A 672 5.92 17.13 4.65
C VAL A 672 6.14 17.90 3.35
N GLY A 673 6.16 17.18 2.22
CA GLY A 673 6.38 17.77 0.91
C GLY A 673 5.27 18.77 0.52
N HIS A 674 5.54 19.61 -0.48
CA HIS A 674 4.55 20.58 -0.95
C HIS A 674 3.29 19.89 -1.51
N LEU A 675 3.45 18.84 -2.32
CA LEU A 675 2.31 18.07 -2.84
C LEU A 675 1.52 17.38 -1.73
N ASP A 676 2.20 16.85 -0.72
CA ASP A 676 1.57 16.25 0.45
C ASP A 676 0.79 17.28 1.29
N THR A 677 1.34 18.50 1.43
CA THR A 677 0.66 19.62 2.09
C THR A 677 -0.62 20.02 1.32
N ILE A 678 -0.55 20.04 -0.02
CA ILE A 678 -1.73 20.27 -0.89
C ILE A 678 -2.79 19.21 -0.62
N ARG A 679 -2.43 17.92 -0.64
CA ARG A 679 -3.38 16.83 -0.38
C ARG A 679 -4.00 16.95 1.02
N ALA A 680 -3.21 17.30 2.03
CA ALA A 680 -3.71 17.49 3.39
C ALA A 680 -4.75 18.63 3.49
N LEU A 681 -4.51 19.76 2.82
CA LEU A 681 -5.44 20.88 2.74
C LEU A 681 -6.71 20.50 1.95
N GLU A 682 -6.58 19.84 0.80
CA GLU A 682 -7.74 19.37 0.01
C GLU A 682 -8.64 18.42 0.81
N ARG A 683 -8.05 17.52 1.59
CA ARG A 683 -8.80 16.66 2.52
C ARG A 683 -9.49 17.46 3.62
N ALA A 684 -8.84 18.49 4.15
CA ALA A 684 -9.44 19.38 5.15
C ALA A 684 -10.66 20.14 4.57
N PHE A 685 -10.56 20.65 3.33
CA PHE A 685 -11.69 21.28 2.63
C PHE A 685 -12.88 20.33 2.49
N ARG A 686 -12.63 19.07 2.11
CA ARG A 686 -13.67 18.04 1.96
C ARG A 686 -14.33 17.70 3.30
N ARG A 687 -13.55 17.47 4.37
CA ARG A 687 -14.09 17.20 5.71
C ARG A 687 -14.87 18.39 6.29
N ALA A 688 -14.48 19.61 5.96
CA ALA A 688 -15.20 20.83 6.34
C ALA A 688 -16.51 21.06 5.57
N GLY A 689 -16.83 20.20 4.58
CA GLY A 689 -18.03 20.33 3.74
C GLY A 689 -18.03 21.62 2.92
N ILE A 690 -16.85 22.11 2.52
CA ILE A 690 -16.75 23.34 1.73
C ILE A 690 -17.10 23.00 0.27
N PRO A 691 -18.06 23.71 -0.35
CA PRO A 691 -18.51 23.43 -1.71
C PRO A 691 -17.49 23.96 -2.71
N LEU A 692 -16.41 23.22 -2.94
CA LEU A 692 -15.37 23.59 -3.90
C LEU A 692 -15.94 23.59 -5.32
N ALA A 693 -15.57 24.58 -6.13
CA ALA A 693 -15.86 24.56 -7.55
C ALA A 693 -14.86 23.66 -8.28
N TYR A 694 -15.33 22.87 -9.25
CA TYR A 694 -14.51 21.92 -10.00
C TYR A 694 -14.25 22.35 -11.45
N THR A 695 -13.18 21.85 -12.05
CA THR A 695 -12.88 22.00 -13.49
C THR A 695 -13.83 21.16 -14.35
N HIS A 696 -14.09 21.61 -15.58
CA HIS A 696 -14.87 20.82 -16.55
C HIS A 696 -13.97 19.79 -17.25
N GLY A 697 -14.46 18.57 -17.45
CA GLY A 697 -13.77 17.48 -18.16
C GLY A 697 -13.96 16.12 -17.51
N PHE A 698 -13.32 15.08 -18.06
CA PHE A 698 -13.43 13.70 -17.58
C PHE A 698 -12.83 13.47 -16.18
N ASN A 699 -11.99 14.39 -15.69
CA ASN A 699 -11.35 14.33 -14.38
C ASN A 699 -11.49 15.70 -13.68
N PRO A 700 -12.65 16.00 -13.07
CA PRO A 700 -12.87 17.26 -12.38
C PRO A 700 -11.90 17.40 -11.20
N ARG A 701 -11.18 18.52 -11.14
CA ARG A 701 -10.29 18.88 -10.03
C ARG A 701 -10.81 20.12 -9.32
N PRO A 702 -10.62 20.24 -8.00
CA PRO A 702 -10.97 21.46 -7.30
C PRO A 702 -10.18 22.64 -7.89
N LYS A 703 -10.86 23.76 -8.12
CA LYS A 703 -10.27 25.00 -8.64
C LYS A 703 -9.53 25.72 -7.52
N ILE A 704 -8.30 25.27 -7.27
CA ILE A 704 -7.37 25.87 -6.31
C ILE A 704 -6.11 26.32 -7.06
N SER A 705 -5.71 27.56 -6.83
CA SER A 705 -4.45 28.13 -7.30
C SER A 705 -3.49 28.26 -6.13
N TRP A 706 -2.25 27.81 -6.30
CA TRP A 706 -1.25 27.76 -5.23
C TRP A 706 -0.18 28.83 -5.42
N GLY A 707 0.29 29.39 -4.30
CA GLY A 707 1.50 30.21 -4.27
C GLY A 707 2.78 29.41 -4.53
N PRO A 708 3.95 30.06 -4.56
CA PRO A 708 5.23 29.40 -4.78
C PRO A 708 5.52 28.30 -3.76
N ALA A 709 5.91 27.12 -4.26
CA ALA A 709 6.15 25.95 -3.44
C ALA A 709 7.17 26.20 -2.32
N LEU A 710 6.85 25.71 -1.12
CA LEU A 710 7.77 25.75 0.01
C LEU A 710 8.77 24.59 -0.09
N PRO A 711 10.09 24.83 -0.01
CA PRO A 711 11.06 23.75 0.03
C PRO A 711 10.83 22.80 1.22
N LEU A 712 11.18 21.52 1.06
CA LEU A 712 11.18 20.55 2.14
C LEU A 712 12.18 20.97 3.23
N GLY A 713 11.86 20.73 4.50
CA GLY A 713 12.70 21.11 5.64
C GLY A 713 12.52 22.56 6.12
N VAL A 714 11.67 23.35 5.44
CA VAL A 714 11.47 24.78 5.72
C VAL A 714 10.12 25.03 6.39
N THR A 715 10.05 25.90 7.40
CA THR A 715 8.77 26.34 8.00
C THR A 715 8.34 27.68 7.38
N SER A 716 7.10 28.11 7.59
CA SER A 716 6.62 29.39 7.06
C SER A 716 5.46 29.96 7.87
N GLU A 717 5.37 31.28 7.96
CA GLU A 717 4.23 32.00 8.54
C GLU A 717 3.25 32.56 7.49
N ALA A 718 3.64 32.57 6.21
CA ALA A 718 2.92 33.28 5.16
C ALA A 718 2.95 32.53 3.81
N GLU A 719 2.11 31.49 3.73
CA GLU A 719 1.76 30.79 2.51
C GLU A 719 0.40 31.21 1.98
N TYR A 720 0.16 31.04 0.68
CA TYR A 720 -1.04 31.54 0.03
C TYR A 720 -1.65 30.52 -0.92
N LEU A 721 -2.98 30.46 -0.94
CA LEU A 721 -3.76 29.79 -1.97
C LEU A 721 -5.01 30.61 -2.29
N ASP A 722 -5.48 30.51 -3.53
CA ASP A 722 -6.79 31.02 -3.95
C ASP A 722 -7.72 29.83 -4.23
N VAL A 723 -8.83 29.74 -3.51
CA VAL A 723 -9.82 28.67 -3.64
C VAL A 723 -11.11 29.21 -4.24
N THR A 724 -11.66 28.50 -5.23
CA THR A 724 -12.96 28.82 -5.82
C THR A 724 -14.05 27.96 -5.20
N VAL A 725 -15.15 28.57 -4.77
CA VAL A 725 -16.28 27.89 -4.13
C VAL A 725 -17.61 28.18 -4.82
N GLU A 726 -18.49 27.19 -4.80
CA GLU A 726 -19.85 27.21 -5.36
C GLU A 726 -20.83 27.80 -4.33
N SER A 727 -20.72 29.10 -4.03
CA SER A 727 -21.74 29.93 -3.34
C SER A 727 -21.12 31.24 -2.84
N HIS A 728 -21.95 32.28 -2.70
CA HIS A 728 -21.58 33.55 -2.07
C HIS A 728 -21.57 33.50 -0.53
N SER A 729 -22.20 32.49 0.08
CA SER A 729 -22.51 32.45 1.52
C SER A 729 -21.83 31.28 2.23
N VAL A 730 -20.51 31.14 2.11
CA VAL A 730 -19.78 30.01 2.71
C VAL A 730 -19.53 30.19 4.22
N GLY A 731 -19.93 31.34 4.78
CA GLY A 731 -19.65 31.72 6.16
C GLY A 731 -18.18 32.07 6.36
N ASP A 732 -17.71 32.03 7.61
CA ASP A 732 -16.28 32.16 7.91
C ASP A 732 -15.53 30.88 7.51
N LEU A 733 -14.79 30.95 6.41
CA LEU A 733 -14.03 29.83 5.88
C LEU A 733 -12.90 29.40 6.82
N ALA A 734 -12.30 30.33 7.57
CA ALA A 734 -11.21 30.03 8.49
C ALA A 734 -11.72 29.20 9.67
N GLU A 735 -12.81 29.62 10.29
CA GLU A 735 -13.42 28.90 11.43
C GLU A 735 -13.94 27.52 11.00
N ARG A 736 -14.46 27.37 9.78
CA ARG A 736 -14.89 26.06 9.25
C ARG A 736 -13.73 25.11 8.98
N LEU A 737 -12.57 25.62 8.55
CA LEU A 737 -11.39 24.81 8.23
C LEU A 737 -10.59 24.41 9.46
N ARG A 738 -10.49 25.30 10.46
CA ARG A 738 -9.62 25.16 11.63
C ARG A 738 -9.69 23.77 12.30
N PRO A 739 -10.87 23.15 12.54
CA PRO A 739 -10.95 21.84 13.20
C PRO A 739 -10.40 20.67 12.37
N TYR A 740 -10.20 20.88 11.06
CA TYR A 740 -9.83 19.82 10.12
C TYR A 740 -8.40 19.96 9.61
N LEU A 741 -7.63 20.97 10.04
CA LEU A 741 -6.23 21.10 9.65
C LEU A 741 -5.37 20.11 10.46
N PRO A 742 -4.36 19.47 9.83
CA PRO A 742 -3.37 18.71 10.58
C PRO A 742 -2.55 19.64 11.49
N GLU A 743 -1.98 19.08 12.55
CA GLU A 743 -1.08 19.80 13.44
C GLU A 743 0.05 20.47 12.64
N GLY A 744 0.33 21.74 12.94
CA GLY A 744 1.33 22.53 12.23
C GLY A 744 0.83 23.24 10.97
N LEU A 745 -0.42 23.04 10.52
CA LEU A 745 -1.07 23.94 9.56
C LEU A 745 -2.05 24.87 10.26
N GLU A 746 -1.99 26.16 9.93
CA GLU A 746 -2.87 27.16 10.54
C GLU A 746 -3.35 28.19 9.51
N ILE A 747 -4.66 28.42 9.43
CA ILE A 747 -5.20 29.54 8.64
C ILE A 747 -4.99 30.85 9.41
N ARG A 748 -4.26 31.79 8.79
CA ARG A 748 -3.90 33.09 9.37
C ARG A 748 -4.80 34.23 8.93
N ALA A 749 -5.32 34.17 7.71
CA ALA A 749 -6.25 35.16 7.19
C ALA A 749 -7.02 34.59 5.99
N VAL A 750 -8.24 35.08 5.79
CA VAL A 750 -9.04 34.80 4.59
C VAL A 750 -9.62 36.12 4.09
N THR A 751 -9.54 36.37 2.78
CA THR A 751 -10.24 37.49 2.14
C THR A 751 -10.96 37.03 0.89
N ARG A 752 -12.09 37.68 0.59
CA ARG A 752 -12.83 37.42 -0.64
C ARG A 752 -12.28 38.34 -1.74
N LEU A 753 -11.91 37.74 -2.87
CA LEU A 753 -11.41 38.49 -4.02
C LEU A 753 -12.57 38.93 -4.92
N VAL A 754 -12.41 40.10 -5.52
CA VAL A 754 -13.35 40.67 -6.51
C VAL A 754 -12.74 40.54 -7.90
N GLY A 755 -13.52 40.06 -8.87
CA GLY A 755 -13.07 39.87 -10.25
C GLY A 755 -12.23 38.60 -10.45
N LYS A 756 -11.43 38.58 -11.51
CA LYS A 756 -10.55 37.45 -11.86
C LYS A 756 -9.13 37.77 -11.38
N PRO A 757 -8.69 37.25 -10.22
CA PRO A 757 -7.36 37.55 -9.72
C PRO A 757 -6.27 36.98 -10.64
N ALA A 758 -5.16 37.70 -10.72
CA ALA A 758 -3.94 37.16 -11.33
C ALA A 758 -3.43 35.96 -10.49
N SER A 759 -2.75 35.02 -11.16
CA SER A 759 -2.18 33.85 -10.49
C SER A 759 -1.17 34.27 -9.41
N LEU A 760 -1.30 33.70 -8.21
CA LEU A 760 -0.36 33.91 -7.09
C LEU A 760 1.10 33.70 -7.52
N SER A 761 1.36 32.62 -8.25
CA SER A 761 2.71 32.31 -8.74
C SER A 761 3.23 33.29 -9.80
N ALA A 762 2.35 34.05 -10.46
CA ALA A 762 2.72 35.06 -11.44
C ALA A 762 2.95 36.45 -10.83
N VAL A 763 2.28 36.76 -9.72
CA VAL A 763 2.39 38.08 -9.07
C VAL A 763 3.51 38.14 -8.03
N VAL A 764 3.86 37.03 -7.39
CA VAL A 764 4.94 37.01 -6.40
C VAL A 764 6.29 37.26 -7.08
N ASP A 765 6.99 38.29 -6.62
CA ASP A 765 8.32 38.68 -7.13
C ASP A 765 9.42 38.69 -6.06
N ARG A 766 9.08 38.52 -4.78
CA ARG A 766 10.02 38.43 -3.66
C ARG A 766 9.66 37.33 -2.68
N ILE A 767 10.67 36.70 -2.10
CA ILE A 767 10.54 35.70 -1.04
C ILE A 767 11.57 36.01 0.05
N ALA A 768 11.13 36.16 1.30
CA ALA A 768 12.02 36.40 2.43
C ALA A 768 12.15 35.16 3.31
N TYR A 769 13.38 34.87 3.71
CA TYR A 769 13.73 33.79 4.61
C TYR A 769 14.52 34.34 5.80
N GLU A 770 14.32 33.72 6.96
CA GLU A 770 15.22 33.79 8.10
C GLU A 770 15.83 32.41 8.32
N VAL A 771 17.16 32.37 8.44
CA VAL A 771 17.94 31.16 8.62
C VAL A 771 18.62 31.23 9.98
N THR A 772 18.35 30.26 10.84
CA THR A 772 19.03 30.07 12.12
C THR A 772 20.04 28.94 11.97
N PHE A 773 21.31 29.24 12.26
CA PHE A 773 22.39 28.26 12.14
C PHE A 773 22.33 27.25 13.30
N GLU A 774 22.69 25.99 13.03
CA GLU A 774 22.77 24.93 14.04
C GLU A 774 23.75 25.31 15.15
N ARG A 775 24.83 26.01 14.77
CA ARG A 775 25.81 26.61 15.67
C ARG A 775 26.06 28.06 15.25
N PRO A 776 26.18 29.00 16.20
CA PRO A 776 26.56 30.37 15.86
C PRO A 776 27.88 30.42 15.11
N LEU A 777 27.95 31.26 14.09
CA LEU A 777 29.16 31.52 13.30
C LEU A 777 29.85 32.80 13.78
N ASP A 778 31.15 32.93 13.49
CA ASP A 778 31.88 34.17 13.78
C ASP A 778 31.25 35.35 13.01
N PRO A 779 30.77 36.41 13.70
CA PRO A 779 30.04 37.50 13.06
C PRO A 779 30.87 38.29 12.05
N ARG A 780 32.18 38.44 12.28
CA ARG A 780 33.08 39.20 11.39
C ARG A 780 33.30 38.41 10.11
N ARG A 781 33.60 37.12 10.24
CA ARG A 781 33.77 36.20 9.10
C ARG A 781 32.49 36.09 8.27
N LEU A 782 31.33 35.96 8.93
CA LEU A 782 30.04 35.92 8.25
C LEU A 782 29.77 37.22 7.49
N GLY A 783 30.01 38.37 8.11
CA GLY A 783 29.88 39.67 7.44
C GLY A 783 30.76 39.79 6.20
N GLN A 784 32.01 39.32 6.27
CA GLN A 784 32.91 39.28 5.12
C GLN A 784 32.38 38.35 4.02
N GLN A 785 31.94 37.14 4.35
CA GLN A 785 31.39 36.19 3.38
C GLN A 785 30.15 36.75 2.66
N ILE A 786 29.28 37.47 3.37
CA ILE A 786 28.12 38.15 2.79
C ILE A 786 28.55 39.21 1.76
N LEU A 787 29.50 40.07 2.14
CA LEU A 787 30.01 41.11 1.24
C LEU A 787 30.66 40.51 -0.02
N GLU A 788 31.48 39.48 0.15
CA GLU A 788 32.11 38.75 -0.95
C GLU A 788 31.06 38.09 -1.87
N PHE A 789 30.05 37.44 -1.30
CA PHE A 789 28.98 36.82 -2.08
C PHE A 789 28.19 37.86 -2.90
N LEU A 790 27.81 38.98 -2.28
CA LEU A 790 27.04 40.03 -2.94
C LEU A 790 27.87 40.79 -4.00
N ALA A 791 29.19 40.85 -3.86
CA ALA A 791 30.09 41.47 -4.83
C ALA A 791 30.32 40.64 -6.10
N ARG A 792 30.04 39.32 -6.07
CA ARG A 792 30.18 38.46 -7.25
C ARG A 792 29.19 38.85 -8.35
N SER A 793 29.66 38.86 -9.60
CA SER A 793 28.81 39.09 -10.79
C SER A 793 27.97 37.87 -11.15
N GLU A 794 28.49 36.67 -10.91
CA GLU A 794 27.81 35.39 -11.12
C GLU A 794 28.10 34.40 -9.99
N VAL A 795 27.15 33.54 -9.68
CA VAL A 795 27.28 32.42 -8.75
C VAL A 795 26.64 31.21 -9.40
N ARG A 796 27.44 30.35 -10.03
CA ARG A 796 26.96 29.20 -10.79
C ARG A 796 26.84 27.98 -9.90
N VAL A 797 25.66 27.36 -9.92
CA VAL A 797 25.39 26.10 -9.21
C VAL A 797 24.92 25.02 -10.19
N GLU A 798 25.26 23.78 -9.88
CA GLU A 798 24.88 22.63 -10.67
C GLU A 798 23.50 22.11 -10.27
N ARG A 799 22.58 22.00 -11.22
CA ARG A 799 21.27 21.37 -11.02
C ARG A 799 21.15 20.13 -11.87
N ARG A 800 20.93 19.00 -11.20
CA ARG A 800 20.57 17.72 -11.84
C ARG A 800 19.06 17.71 -12.10
N LYS A 801 18.66 17.33 -13.31
CA LYS A 801 17.26 17.33 -13.76
C LYS A 801 16.47 16.10 -13.29
N SER A 802 17.16 15.06 -12.83
CA SER A 802 16.59 13.80 -12.33
C SER A 802 17.43 13.26 -11.17
N GLU A 803 16.78 12.58 -10.22
CA GLU A 803 17.43 11.70 -9.23
C GLU A 803 17.71 10.29 -9.78
N ASP A 804 17.20 9.99 -10.98
CA ASP A 804 17.42 8.72 -11.67
C ASP A 804 18.86 8.69 -12.24
N GLU A 805 19.72 7.84 -11.67
CA GLU A 805 21.17 7.80 -11.93
C GLU A 805 21.53 7.51 -13.40
N ARG A 806 20.55 7.08 -14.22
CA ARG A 806 20.77 6.62 -15.60
C ARG A 806 20.83 7.75 -16.64
N GLU A 807 20.35 8.96 -16.33
CA GLU A 807 20.48 10.15 -17.20
C GLU A 807 20.63 11.43 -16.37
N VAL A 808 21.87 11.78 -16.03
CA VAL A 808 22.16 13.03 -15.29
C VAL A 808 22.46 14.16 -16.26
N GLU A 809 21.42 14.82 -16.77
CA GLU A 809 21.59 16.12 -17.42
C GLU A 809 21.90 17.17 -16.33
N VAL A 810 23.18 17.57 -16.23
CA VAL A 810 23.63 18.62 -15.31
C VAL A 810 23.49 19.97 -16.01
N LYS A 811 22.67 20.85 -15.44
CA LYS A 811 22.51 22.23 -15.91
C LYS A 811 23.18 23.20 -14.95
N GLN A 812 24.07 24.04 -15.48
CA GLN A 812 24.61 25.18 -14.75
C GLN A 812 23.56 26.29 -14.68
N VAL A 813 23.32 26.83 -13.49
CA VAL A 813 22.38 27.93 -13.26
C VAL A 813 23.07 29.01 -12.44
N ASP A 814 23.11 30.24 -12.95
CA ASP A 814 23.55 31.38 -12.17
C ASP A 814 22.44 31.82 -11.20
N ILE A 815 22.71 31.73 -9.89
CA ILE A 815 21.76 32.08 -8.84
C ILE A 815 21.91 33.52 -8.34
N ARG A 816 23.02 34.22 -8.64
CA ARG A 816 23.28 35.58 -8.16
C ARG A 816 22.17 36.59 -8.53
N PRO A 817 21.58 36.57 -9.75
CA PRO A 817 20.53 37.50 -10.15
C PRO A 817 19.23 37.39 -9.36
N PHE A 818 19.07 36.31 -8.59
CA PHE A 818 17.91 36.05 -7.74
C PHE A 818 18.14 36.40 -6.26
N VAL A 819 19.34 36.81 -5.85
CA VAL A 819 19.60 37.22 -4.46
C VAL A 819 19.55 38.75 -4.37
N GLU A 820 18.58 39.29 -3.65
CA GLU A 820 18.41 40.74 -3.44
C GLU A 820 19.25 41.26 -2.29
N SER A 821 19.10 40.67 -1.10
CA SER A 821 19.80 41.09 0.11
C SER A 821 20.08 39.91 1.04
N ILE A 822 21.14 40.05 1.84
CA ILE A 822 21.49 39.13 2.92
C ILE A 822 21.90 39.99 4.12
N GLU A 823 21.25 39.81 5.26
CA GLU A 823 21.48 40.57 6.49
C GLU A 823 21.78 39.64 7.65
N THR A 824 22.73 39.99 8.53
CA THR A 824 23.02 39.17 9.72
C THR A 824 21.94 39.32 10.79
N VAL A 825 21.67 38.23 11.51
CA VAL A 825 20.71 38.19 12.62
C VAL A 825 21.42 37.73 13.90
N GLY A 826 21.15 38.42 15.01
CA GLY A 826 21.48 37.94 16.36
C GLY A 826 22.97 37.72 16.63
N ASN A 827 23.86 38.53 16.05
CA ASN A 827 25.33 38.45 16.22
C ASN A 827 25.90 37.06 15.87
N GLY A 828 25.74 36.62 14.62
CA GLY A 828 26.26 35.34 14.12
C GLY A 828 25.32 34.15 14.31
N LYS A 829 24.11 34.36 14.84
CA LYS A 829 23.11 33.29 15.02
C LYS A 829 22.40 32.89 13.73
N GLY A 830 22.38 33.77 12.73
CA GLY A 830 21.63 33.54 11.52
C GLY A 830 21.73 34.65 10.48
N VAL A 831 20.96 34.51 9.42
CA VAL A 831 20.83 35.51 8.35
C VAL A 831 19.38 35.65 7.88
N ARG A 832 19.00 36.86 7.48
CA ARG A 832 17.79 37.12 6.68
C ARG A 832 18.19 37.24 5.22
N ILE A 833 17.48 36.54 4.33
CA ILE A 833 17.76 36.49 2.90
C ILE A 833 16.49 36.87 2.14
N VAL A 834 16.58 37.83 1.23
CA VAL A 834 15.50 38.16 0.30
C VAL A 834 15.88 37.70 -1.10
N LEU A 835 15.05 36.83 -1.68
CA LEU A 835 15.20 36.32 -3.03
C LEU A 835 14.20 36.98 -3.99
N LYS A 836 14.64 37.25 -5.22
CA LYS A 836 13.82 37.70 -6.35
C LYS A 836 13.23 36.49 -7.06
N VAL A 837 12.00 36.63 -7.53
CA VAL A 837 11.37 35.73 -8.50
C VAL A 837 11.30 36.45 -9.84
N LYS A 838 11.88 35.85 -10.89
CA LYS A 838 11.86 36.37 -12.26
C LYS A 838 11.33 35.29 -13.18
N GLU A 839 10.28 35.58 -13.95
CA GLU A 839 9.63 34.62 -14.87
C GLU A 839 9.25 33.29 -14.18
N GLY A 840 8.78 33.38 -12.93
CA GLY A 840 8.43 32.20 -12.12
C GLY A 840 9.63 31.38 -11.62
N ARG A 841 10.86 31.86 -11.78
CA ARG A 841 12.10 31.20 -11.33
C ARG A 841 12.77 31.97 -10.20
N THR A 842 13.41 31.24 -9.30
CA THR A 842 14.21 31.81 -8.19
C THR A 842 15.38 30.89 -7.82
N ALA A 843 16.29 31.36 -6.97
CA ALA A 843 17.35 30.55 -6.38
C ALA A 843 16.78 29.61 -5.31
N ARG A 844 17.35 28.42 -5.13
CA ARG A 844 16.97 27.56 -3.99
C ARG A 844 17.74 28.04 -2.76
N ILE A 845 17.04 28.21 -1.64
CA ILE A 845 17.64 28.74 -0.41
C ILE A 845 18.87 27.94 0.07
N HIS A 846 18.83 26.61 -0.05
CA HIS A 846 19.96 25.75 0.29
C HIS A 846 21.18 25.99 -0.62
N GLU A 847 20.98 26.21 -1.93
CA GLU A 847 22.07 26.54 -2.87
C GLU A 847 22.73 27.88 -2.50
N VAL A 848 21.92 28.88 -2.12
CA VAL A 848 22.40 30.18 -1.65
C VAL A 848 23.23 30.02 -0.38
N LEU A 849 22.78 29.21 0.58
CA LEU A 849 23.49 28.96 1.83
C LEU A 849 24.79 28.19 1.62
N GLN A 850 24.82 27.18 0.74
CA GLN A 850 26.04 26.44 0.41
C GLN A 850 27.14 27.37 -0.11
N GLU A 851 26.79 28.23 -1.07
CA GLU A 851 27.73 29.19 -1.67
C GLU A 851 28.12 30.32 -0.72
N LEU A 852 27.19 30.80 0.10
CA LEU A 852 27.44 31.84 1.10
C LEU A 852 28.39 31.35 2.20
N LEU A 853 28.08 30.19 2.80
CA LEU A 853 28.78 29.67 3.97
C LEU A 853 30.02 28.85 3.60
N ARG A 854 30.14 28.42 2.32
CA ARG A 854 31.15 27.49 1.81
C ARG A 854 31.12 26.17 2.58
N GLN A 855 29.90 25.66 2.75
CA GLN A 855 29.61 24.44 3.51
C GLN A 855 29.06 23.37 2.59
N GLU A 856 29.31 22.12 2.96
CA GLU A 856 28.73 20.97 2.30
C GLU A 856 27.21 20.94 2.47
N ARG A 857 26.52 20.29 1.52
CA ARG A 857 25.05 20.23 1.50
C ARG A 857 24.48 19.72 2.82
N GLU A 858 25.11 18.71 3.41
CA GLU A 858 24.66 18.09 4.67
C GLU A 858 24.69 19.07 5.85
N GLU A 859 25.69 19.96 5.93
CA GLU A 859 25.78 20.96 7.00
C GLU A 859 24.68 22.02 6.84
N VAL A 860 24.46 22.47 5.61
CA VAL A 860 23.44 23.47 5.28
C VAL A 860 22.03 22.97 5.58
N LEU A 861 21.74 21.69 5.28
CA LEU A 861 20.44 21.08 5.54
C LEU A 861 20.08 21.00 7.04
N ARG A 862 21.06 21.10 7.95
CA ARG A 862 20.83 21.10 9.40
C ARG A 862 20.44 22.47 9.94
N HIS A 863 20.61 23.55 9.18
CA HIS A 863 20.18 24.87 9.58
C HIS A 863 18.65 24.97 9.55
N ARG A 864 18.07 25.69 10.52
CA ARG A 864 16.62 25.92 10.54
C ARG A 864 16.30 27.08 9.62
N ILE A 865 15.47 26.82 8.62
CA ILE A 865 15.03 27.83 7.65
C ILE A 865 13.55 28.09 7.87
N HIS A 866 13.21 29.37 7.97
CA HIS A 866 11.84 29.86 8.11
C HIS A 866 11.56 30.87 7.01
N ARG A 867 10.48 30.69 6.23
CA ARG A 867 10.01 31.69 5.28
C ARG A 867 9.10 32.69 5.99
N THR A 868 9.56 33.92 6.10
CA THR A 868 8.81 35.00 6.78
C THR A 868 7.75 35.62 5.87
N GLY A 869 7.92 35.53 4.55
CA GLY A 869 6.95 36.10 3.62
C GLY A 869 7.21 35.83 2.15
N VAL A 870 6.13 35.95 1.38
CA VAL A 870 6.16 36.17 -0.07
C VAL A 870 5.54 37.52 -0.35
N TYR A 871 6.12 38.29 -1.27
CA TYR A 871 5.72 39.66 -1.53
C TYR A 871 5.62 39.97 -3.02
N VAL A 872 4.93 41.07 -3.30
CA VAL A 872 4.80 41.72 -4.60
C VAL A 872 5.33 43.13 -4.46
N SER A 873 6.31 43.50 -5.29
CA SER A 873 6.88 44.84 -5.27
C SER A 873 5.96 45.83 -6.00
N GLN A 874 5.62 46.93 -5.33
CA GLN A 874 4.90 48.05 -5.91
C GLN A 874 5.65 49.34 -5.57
N GLY A 875 6.48 49.81 -6.51
CA GLY A 875 7.42 50.91 -6.27
C GLY A 875 8.45 50.52 -5.20
N HIS A 876 8.48 51.25 -4.08
CA HIS A 876 9.37 50.97 -2.94
C HIS A 876 8.72 50.13 -1.84
N ARG A 877 7.45 49.73 -1.99
CA ARG A 877 6.71 48.95 -0.99
C ARG A 877 6.70 47.47 -1.36
N LEU A 878 6.87 46.61 -0.36
CA LEU A 878 6.62 45.18 -0.46
C LEU A 878 5.23 44.91 0.11
N LEU A 879 4.30 44.51 -0.76
CA LEU A 879 2.94 44.14 -0.36
C LEU A 879 2.84 42.63 -0.25
N SER A 880 2.13 42.15 0.76
CA SER A 880 1.75 40.74 0.83
C SER A 880 0.64 40.46 -0.20
N PRO A 881 0.49 39.21 -0.68
CA PRO A 881 -0.64 38.86 -1.54
C PRO A 881 -2.03 39.08 -0.91
N MET A 882 -2.15 39.28 0.41
CA MET A 882 -3.43 39.67 1.03
C MET A 882 -3.85 41.09 0.69
N GLU A 883 -2.90 41.97 0.36
CA GLU A 883 -3.11 43.41 0.14
C GLU A 883 -3.35 43.74 -1.35
N LEU A 884 -3.29 42.72 -2.22
CA LEU A 884 -3.69 42.77 -3.63
C LEU A 884 -5.18 42.46 -3.79
#